data_AF-A0A4P5W3W7-F1
#
_entry.id   AF-A0A4P5W3W7-F1
#
_cell.length_a   1.000
_cell.length_b   1.000
_cell.length_c   1.000
_cell.angle_alpha   90.00
_cell.angle_beta   90.00
_cell.angle_gamma   90.00
#
_symmetry.space_group_name_H-M   'P 1'
#
loop_
_entity.id
_entity.type
_entity.pdbx_description
1 polymer ?
#
loop_
_entity_poly.entity_id
_entity_poly.type
_entity_poly.pdbx_seq_one_letter_code
_entity_poly.pdbx_strand_id
1 'polypeptide(L)'
;MVLVTAVAIGCAQPADSFVDSPALNNEITLAEPLAEDSGDTAVDCSEDPNVYPGAPERCNGVDDDCDGEIDEDVTSTFYLDLDGDGHGAPGTGVEACSPPDGYVANDADCDDAHATAWPGAAEACDGLDNDCDAEVDEGVASVLYADVDGDTYGAASSGTEGCPGLDSGVLDATDCDDNDADVWPGAPERCNGNDDDCDGSVPADEADADSDTERVCDEDCDDAEPLAWAGAIEEAGDGVDNDCNGEVDADAPDCDVLVRHDTESVQAALDAAPDGSVICVAGGTYVESIDFGGAAVTLWGVHGAATTFLDGGATDRVVDFVSAEGAESVLSGFTVQNGWLDVGNGAGIRIVDASPTLTNLVIAGNEASTVWDQRGGGISIEGGAPTLSGLVVRGNAAMIGGSGYRYGYGGGISFVSDDSIVENLTVQGNIAGWSGGGLAFEDSRAAIFGTDIIENGPVQAGGGGVYVMGGAPSFENVRITANEAQEDYGETVGGGVYLDGTEATFTNVVIRDNTSWGVYGGTGGGVYVQGTGSPAFVNVVVERNTTVDAGGGVYVWSGTPTFQYCDIYGNTPDDTGGFTDPTGAEGNVSIDPEFTDDLLHLAATSALIDAGDPTLLDPDESISDVGLFGGPSAGDRDLDGDGWPAWWLPGAWDAISSSTFDCDDADAAVYAGAGC
;
A
#
# COMPACT_ATOMS: atom_id res chain seq x y z
N MET A 1 28.95 -10.66 -18.12
CA MET A 1 29.63 -11.98 -18.14
C MET A 1 28.73 -12.87 -17.30
N VAL A 2 27.98 -13.85 -17.82
CA VAL A 2 28.13 -14.67 -19.04
C VAL A 2 26.81 -14.77 -19.86
N LEU A 3 26.99 -15.02 -21.16
CA LEU A 3 26.05 -15.29 -22.26
C LEU A 3 24.76 -16.08 -21.94
N VAL A 4 23.70 -15.75 -22.70
CA VAL A 4 23.03 -16.73 -23.58
C VAL A 4 22.97 -16.17 -25.01
N THR A 5 23.25 -17.02 -26.00
CA THR A 5 23.26 -16.69 -27.44
C THR A 5 22.41 -17.68 -28.22
N ALA A 6 21.71 -17.22 -29.26
CA ALA A 6 21.09 -18.09 -30.28
C ALA A 6 21.55 -17.71 -31.70
N VAL A 7 21.82 -18.71 -32.53
CA VAL A 7 22.37 -18.59 -33.89
C VAL A 7 21.71 -19.61 -34.82
N ALA A 8 21.24 -19.16 -35.99
CA ALA A 8 21.09 -19.92 -37.24
C ALA A 8 20.91 -18.87 -38.37
N ILE A 9 21.72 -18.73 -39.43
CA ILE A 9 22.31 -19.68 -40.39
C ILE A 9 21.27 -20.39 -41.27
N GLY A 10 21.12 -19.89 -42.50
CA GLY A 10 20.54 -20.58 -43.65
C GLY A 10 21.11 -20.00 -44.95
N CYS A 11 21.75 -20.82 -45.78
CA CYS A 11 22.47 -20.37 -46.99
C CYS A 11 22.60 -21.52 -48.01
N ALA A 12 22.22 -21.30 -49.28
CA ALA A 12 22.66 -22.02 -50.51
C ALA A 12 21.77 -21.65 -51.74
N GLN A 13 22.27 -20.99 -52.81
CA GLN A 13 22.93 -21.55 -54.03
C GLN A 13 21.92 -21.79 -55.22
N PRO A 14 22.34 -22.17 -56.46
CA PRO A 14 23.04 -21.30 -57.42
C PRO A 14 22.58 -21.39 -58.91
N ALA A 15 23.09 -20.46 -59.75
CA ALA A 15 23.51 -20.55 -61.18
C ALA A 15 22.77 -21.37 -62.27
N ASP A 16 22.55 -20.72 -63.43
CA ASP A 16 22.73 -21.23 -64.81
C ASP A 16 22.95 -20.01 -65.75
N SER A 17 24.08 -19.83 -66.47
CA SER A 17 24.57 -20.45 -67.74
C SER A 17 23.79 -19.98 -68.98
N PHE A 18 24.34 -19.16 -69.91
CA PHE A 18 25.18 -19.46 -71.10
C PHE A 18 25.21 -18.19 -72.02
N VAL A 19 25.99 -17.98 -73.11
CA VAL A 19 27.06 -18.71 -73.83
C VAL A 19 28.13 -17.71 -74.36
N ASP A 20 29.40 -18.13 -74.39
CA ASP A 20 30.48 -17.94 -75.41
C ASP A 20 30.87 -16.57 -76.08
N SER A 21 32.19 -16.45 -76.30
CA SER A 21 32.92 -15.80 -77.42
C SER A 21 33.49 -14.37 -77.27
N PRO A 22 34.65 -14.07 -77.92
CA PRO A 22 35.80 -13.59 -77.15
C PRO A 22 36.35 -12.19 -77.52
N ALA A 23 37.27 -11.72 -76.68
CA ALA A 23 37.97 -10.44 -76.83
C ALA A 23 38.82 -10.31 -78.11
N LEU A 24 38.90 -9.08 -78.63
CA LEU A 24 39.97 -8.65 -79.54
C LEU A 24 40.29 -7.15 -79.36
N ASN A 25 41.58 -6.87 -79.21
CA ASN A 25 42.19 -5.57 -78.95
C ASN A 25 41.99 -4.60 -80.14
N ASN A 26 41.99 -3.27 -79.91
CA ASN A 26 43.20 -2.44 -80.10
C ASN A 26 43.03 -1.00 -79.58
N GLU A 27 44.16 -0.31 -79.38
CA GLU A 27 44.25 1.06 -78.83
C GLU A 27 44.14 2.22 -79.86
N ILE A 28 44.19 3.44 -79.31
CA ILE A 28 44.68 4.73 -79.85
C ILE A 28 43.62 5.72 -80.36
N THR A 29 43.49 6.83 -79.62
CA THR A 29 43.09 8.16 -80.10
C THR A 29 44.32 9.07 -80.23
N LEU A 30 44.29 10.00 -81.19
CA LEU A 30 44.81 11.39 -81.16
C LEU A 30 45.07 11.93 -82.58
N ALA A 31 44.32 12.95 -83.01
CA ALA A 31 44.75 14.00 -83.97
C ALA A 31 43.67 15.09 -84.14
N GLU A 32 44.11 16.36 -84.27
CA GLU A 32 43.34 17.53 -84.73
C GLU A 32 44.01 18.08 -86.05
N PRO A 33 43.73 19.29 -86.60
CA PRO A 33 42.48 19.89 -87.11
C PRO A 33 42.62 20.59 -88.52
N LEU A 34 41.63 21.43 -88.93
CA LEU A 34 41.67 22.60 -89.88
C LEU A 34 41.45 22.37 -91.41
N ALA A 35 40.85 23.27 -92.23
CA ALA A 35 40.05 24.53 -92.04
C ALA A 35 39.44 25.09 -93.38
N GLU A 36 38.74 26.25 -93.32
CA GLU A 36 38.52 27.34 -94.32
C GLU A 36 37.12 27.58 -95.01
N ASP A 37 36.44 28.68 -94.61
CA ASP A 37 36.05 29.91 -95.39
C ASP A 37 35.47 29.85 -96.84
N SER A 38 34.47 30.63 -97.32
CA SER A 38 33.34 31.44 -96.77
C SER A 38 32.37 31.91 -97.91
N GLY A 39 31.19 32.52 -97.62
CA GLY A 39 30.49 33.45 -98.55
C GLY A 39 28.93 33.50 -98.64
N ASP A 40 28.35 34.69 -98.34
CA ASP A 40 27.03 35.27 -98.74
C ASP A 40 25.70 34.82 -98.06
N THR A 41 24.59 35.53 -98.36
CA THR A 41 23.58 36.00 -97.37
C THR A 41 22.14 35.45 -97.45
N ALA A 42 21.49 35.41 -96.27
CA ALA A 42 20.07 35.13 -95.97
C ALA A 42 19.55 33.73 -96.37
N VAL A 43 19.39 32.86 -95.38
CA VAL A 43 18.90 31.48 -95.53
C VAL A 43 17.67 31.29 -94.66
N ASP A 44 16.67 30.65 -95.27
CA ASP A 44 15.41 30.18 -94.68
C ASP A 44 15.67 29.13 -93.57
N CYS A 45 14.84 29.05 -92.52
CA CYS A 45 15.03 28.05 -91.46
C CYS A 45 14.57 26.65 -91.90
N SER A 46 13.64 26.58 -92.85
CA SER A 46 13.07 25.35 -93.40
C SER A 46 12.84 25.48 -94.91
N GLU A 47 12.51 24.39 -95.57
CA GLU A 47 11.96 24.39 -96.94
C GLU A 47 10.42 24.14 -96.92
N ASP A 48 9.79 24.09 -95.74
CA ASP A 48 8.34 24.02 -95.57
C ASP A 48 7.72 25.44 -95.61
N PRO A 49 6.75 25.72 -96.51
CA PRO A 49 6.15 27.05 -96.63
C PRO A 49 5.27 27.49 -95.45
N ASN A 50 5.08 26.65 -94.42
CA ASN A 50 4.39 27.01 -93.18
C ASN A 50 5.36 27.35 -92.04
N VAL A 51 6.65 26.99 -92.18
CA VAL A 51 7.68 27.21 -91.15
C VAL A 51 8.52 28.41 -91.56
N TYR A 52 8.34 29.56 -90.90
CA TYR A 52 9.02 30.82 -91.24
C TYR A 52 9.03 31.81 -90.06
N PRO A 53 10.07 32.67 -89.95
CA PRO A 53 10.16 33.76 -88.96
C PRO A 53 8.85 34.53 -88.74
N GLY A 54 8.15 34.29 -87.63
CA GLY A 54 6.89 34.94 -87.28
C GLY A 54 5.61 34.27 -87.82
N ALA A 55 5.60 32.95 -88.04
CA ALA A 55 4.39 32.18 -88.28
C ALA A 55 3.53 32.08 -86.99
N PRO A 56 2.22 31.75 -87.08
CA PRO A 56 1.44 31.40 -85.90
C PRO A 56 1.60 29.91 -85.59
N GLU A 57 2.07 29.59 -84.38
CA GLU A 57 2.21 28.23 -83.85
C GLU A 57 0.93 27.40 -83.95
N ARG A 58 1.13 26.08 -84.10
CA ARG A 58 0.05 25.11 -84.26
C ARG A 58 0.49 23.82 -83.62
N CYS A 59 -0.17 23.37 -82.54
CA CYS A 59 0.26 22.16 -81.83
C CYS A 59 0.47 20.94 -82.74
N ASN A 60 1.74 20.72 -83.13
CA ASN A 60 2.18 19.77 -84.13
C ASN A 60 3.60 19.23 -83.88
N GLY A 61 4.30 19.75 -82.87
CA GLY A 61 5.64 19.33 -82.47
C GLY A 61 6.75 19.93 -83.34
N VAL A 62 6.49 21.09 -83.96
CA VAL A 62 7.43 21.83 -84.81
C VAL A 62 7.33 23.30 -84.44
N ASP A 63 8.50 23.91 -84.21
CA ASP A 63 8.77 25.35 -84.23
C ASP A 63 8.34 25.91 -85.60
N ASP A 64 7.07 26.33 -85.74
CA ASP A 64 6.52 26.89 -86.99
C ASP A 64 7.06 28.32 -87.20
N ASP A 65 7.27 29.07 -86.13
CA ASP A 65 7.70 30.47 -86.07
C ASP A 65 9.23 30.67 -86.25
N CYS A 66 10.06 29.68 -85.96
CA CYS A 66 11.53 29.72 -85.96
C CYS A 66 12.19 30.64 -84.90
N ASP A 67 11.56 30.93 -83.76
CA ASP A 67 12.20 31.60 -82.61
C ASP A 67 12.97 30.65 -81.66
N GLY A 68 12.62 29.35 -81.68
CA GLY A 68 13.31 28.28 -80.96
C GLY A 68 12.52 27.64 -79.80
N GLU A 69 11.32 28.11 -79.50
CA GLU A 69 10.33 27.34 -78.72
C GLU A 69 9.54 26.38 -79.66
N ILE A 70 8.60 25.57 -79.13
CA ILE A 70 7.78 24.64 -79.92
C ILE A 70 6.36 24.63 -79.35
N ASP A 71 5.36 24.84 -80.20
CA ASP A 71 3.94 24.80 -79.84
C ASP A 71 3.58 25.76 -78.68
N GLU A 72 4.26 26.91 -78.53
CA GLU A 72 3.92 27.90 -77.50
C GLU A 72 2.60 28.64 -77.79
N ASP A 73 2.00 29.21 -76.74
CA ASP A 73 0.66 29.84 -76.76
C ASP A 73 -0.51 28.94 -77.26
N VAL A 74 -0.30 27.63 -77.46
CA VAL A 74 -1.33 26.66 -77.90
C VAL A 74 -1.53 25.43 -77.00
N THR A 75 -0.83 25.34 -75.86
CA THR A 75 -1.04 24.31 -74.82
C THR A 75 -2.06 24.73 -73.74
N SER A 76 -2.46 23.77 -72.91
CA SER A 76 -3.18 23.98 -71.65
C SER A 76 -2.59 23.09 -70.56
N THR A 77 -2.69 23.54 -69.30
CA THR A 77 -2.32 22.74 -68.13
C THR A 77 -3.35 21.64 -67.86
N PHE A 78 -2.88 20.42 -67.59
CA PHE A 78 -3.66 19.30 -67.08
C PHE A 78 -3.00 18.73 -65.82
N TYR A 79 -3.79 18.20 -64.89
CA TYR A 79 -3.36 17.71 -63.58
C TYR A 79 -3.61 16.21 -63.45
N LEU A 80 -2.76 15.49 -62.71
CA LEU A 80 -2.87 14.06 -62.48
C LEU A 80 -4.19 13.75 -61.76
N ASP A 81 -4.87 12.69 -62.21
CA ASP A 81 -6.07 12.08 -61.64
C ASP A 81 -5.70 10.60 -61.41
N LEU A 82 -5.24 10.29 -60.20
CA LEU A 82 -4.60 9.02 -59.85
C LEU A 82 -5.60 7.96 -59.38
N ASP A 83 -6.68 8.35 -58.70
CA ASP A 83 -7.73 7.44 -58.25
C ASP A 83 -8.88 7.24 -59.25
N GLY A 84 -9.07 8.17 -60.19
CA GLY A 84 -10.01 8.08 -61.29
C GLY A 84 -11.39 8.72 -61.03
N ASP A 85 -11.54 9.61 -60.05
CA ASP A 85 -12.81 10.28 -59.74
C ASP A 85 -13.18 11.40 -60.75
N GLY A 86 -12.18 11.97 -61.45
CA GLY A 86 -12.32 13.06 -62.43
C GLY A 86 -11.89 14.45 -61.95
N HIS A 87 -11.43 14.57 -60.71
CA HIS A 87 -10.72 15.70 -60.13
C HIS A 87 -9.21 15.46 -60.25
N GLY A 88 -8.39 16.50 -60.06
CA GLY A 88 -6.96 16.39 -60.28
C GLY A 88 -6.12 17.12 -59.24
N ALA A 89 -4.96 16.56 -58.92
CA ALA A 89 -4.10 17.01 -57.84
C ALA A 89 -3.42 18.38 -58.11
N PRO A 90 -3.60 19.39 -57.24
CA PRO A 90 -2.90 20.66 -57.31
C PRO A 90 -1.37 20.51 -57.43
N GLY A 91 -0.76 21.28 -58.32
CA GLY A 91 0.70 21.30 -58.49
C GLY A 91 1.29 20.14 -59.30
N THR A 92 0.48 19.19 -59.76
CA THR A 92 0.90 18.14 -60.72
C THR A 92 0.84 18.59 -62.19
N GLY A 93 0.55 19.86 -62.43
CA GLY A 93 0.25 20.44 -63.74
C GLY A 93 1.31 20.20 -64.81
N VAL A 94 0.88 19.64 -65.95
CA VAL A 94 1.68 19.48 -67.17
C VAL A 94 1.03 20.21 -68.35
N GLU A 95 1.84 20.91 -69.14
CA GLU A 95 1.38 21.55 -70.38
C GLU A 95 1.24 20.52 -71.51
N ALA A 96 0.06 20.43 -72.10
CA ALA A 96 -0.23 19.60 -73.26
C ALA A 96 -1.36 20.19 -74.11
N CYS A 97 -1.55 19.69 -75.33
CA CYS A 97 -2.64 20.15 -76.21
C CYS A 97 -3.95 19.38 -76.03
N SER A 98 -3.90 18.29 -75.25
CA SER A 98 -5.01 17.43 -74.88
C SER A 98 -4.62 16.70 -73.59
N PRO A 99 -5.58 16.33 -72.71
CA PRO A 99 -5.27 15.64 -71.46
C PRO A 99 -4.44 14.37 -71.74
N PRO A 100 -3.27 14.21 -71.10
CA PRO A 100 -2.55 12.94 -71.07
C PRO A 100 -3.39 11.82 -70.44
N ASP A 101 -3.02 10.56 -70.68
CA ASP A 101 -3.67 9.42 -70.01
C ASP A 101 -3.47 9.54 -68.48
N GLY A 102 -4.57 9.57 -67.72
CA GLY A 102 -4.56 9.77 -66.26
C GLY A 102 -4.48 11.24 -65.81
N TYR A 103 -4.86 12.20 -66.66
CA TYR A 103 -4.86 13.62 -66.32
C TYR A 103 -6.19 14.31 -66.69
N VAL A 104 -6.63 15.25 -65.87
CA VAL A 104 -7.85 16.06 -66.05
C VAL A 104 -7.55 17.55 -66.13
N ALA A 105 -8.56 18.36 -66.50
CA ALA A 105 -8.41 19.79 -66.77
C ALA A 105 -8.66 20.70 -65.54
N ASN A 106 -8.72 20.13 -64.33
CA ASN A 106 -8.97 20.85 -63.08
C ASN A 106 -7.96 20.42 -62.01
N ASP A 107 -7.66 21.33 -61.08
CA ASP A 107 -6.82 21.13 -59.90
C ASP A 107 -7.65 21.15 -58.61
N ALA A 108 -8.79 20.44 -58.61
CA ALA A 108 -9.75 20.51 -57.51
C ALA A 108 -9.52 19.48 -56.40
N ASP A 109 -8.74 18.42 -56.64
CA ASP A 109 -8.63 17.28 -55.73
C ASP A 109 -7.78 17.63 -54.48
N CYS A 110 -8.25 17.28 -53.28
CA CYS A 110 -7.48 17.45 -52.05
C CYS A 110 -6.72 16.19 -51.60
N ASP A 111 -7.15 14.98 -52.02
CA ASP A 111 -6.49 13.70 -51.73
C ASP A 111 -6.67 12.69 -52.88
N ASP A 112 -5.83 12.86 -53.92
CA ASP A 112 -5.63 12.06 -55.15
C ASP A 112 -5.31 10.55 -54.91
N ALA A 113 -5.52 10.05 -53.69
CA ALA A 113 -5.49 8.64 -53.33
C ALA A 113 -6.88 8.06 -52.98
N HIS A 114 -7.90 8.90 -52.78
CA HIS A 114 -9.23 8.51 -52.28
C HIS A 114 -10.36 9.18 -53.08
N ALA A 115 -10.99 8.42 -53.98
CA ALA A 115 -12.08 8.86 -54.87
C ALA A 115 -13.41 9.27 -54.19
N THR A 116 -13.37 9.50 -52.87
CA THR A 116 -14.40 10.11 -52.04
C THR A 116 -14.06 11.54 -51.61
N ALA A 117 -12.83 12.01 -51.82
CA ALA A 117 -12.29 13.29 -51.35
C ALA A 117 -12.19 14.32 -52.48
N TRP A 118 -13.27 15.06 -52.74
CA TRP A 118 -13.30 16.11 -53.77
C TRP A 118 -14.27 17.26 -53.40
N PRO A 119 -14.05 18.49 -53.91
CA PRO A 119 -14.81 19.67 -53.50
C PRO A 119 -16.33 19.56 -53.60
N GLY A 120 -16.99 19.42 -52.44
CA GLY A 120 -18.42 19.25 -52.30
C GLY A 120 -18.92 17.80 -52.50
N ALA A 121 -18.13 16.81 -52.11
CA ALA A 121 -18.60 15.46 -51.83
C ALA A 121 -19.58 15.44 -50.64
N ALA A 122 -19.73 14.31 -49.97
CA ALA A 122 -20.54 14.22 -48.75
C ALA A 122 -19.78 13.42 -47.71
N GLU A 123 -19.54 14.04 -46.56
CA GLU A 123 -18.89 13.43 -45.41
C GLU A 123 -19.49 12.07 -45.04
N ALA A 124 -18.60 11.17 -44.68
CA ALA A 124 -18.86 9.92 -43.99
C ALA A 124 -17.82 9.79 -42.88
N CYS A 125 -18.21 9.23 -41.73
CA CYS A 125 -17.27 8.92 -40.64
C CYS A 125 -16.22 7.89 -41.08
N ASP A 126 -15.18 8.34 -41.77
CA ASP A 126 -14.05 7.55 -42.28
C ASP A 126 -12.67 8.19 -41.99
N GLY A 127 -12.65 9.40 -41.41
CA GLY A 127 -11.43 10.11 -41.01
C GLY A 127 -10.74 10.86 -42.14
N LEU A 128 -11.44 11.07 -43.26
CA LEU A 128 -11.00 11.88 -44.40
C LEU A 128 -11.84 13.16 -44.48
N ASP A 129 -11.23 14.24 -44.95
CA ASP A 129 -11.94 15.43 -45.44
C ASP A 129 -12.55 15.06 -46.81
N ASN A 130 -13.81 14.62 -46.85
CA ASN A 130 -14.41 14.16 -48.12
C ASN A 130 -14.76 15.35 -49.02
N ASP A 131 -15.27 16.44 -48.45
CA ASP A 131 -15.78 17.61 -49.16
C ASP A 131 -14.72 18.69 -49.49
N CYS A 132 -13.49 18.52 -49.01
CA CYS A 132 -12.31 19.36 -49.19
C CYS A 132 -12.42 20.79 -48.61
N ASP A 133 -13.21 21.01 -47.54
CA ASP A 133 -13.31 22.33 -46.86
C ASP A 133 -12.33 22.54 -45.68
N ALA A 134 -11.57 21.49 -45.32
CA ALA A 134 -10.62 21.39 -44.22
C ALA A 134 -11.22 21.23 -42.80
N GLU A 135 -12.51 20.94 -42.68
CA GLU A 135 -13.07 20.15 -41.58
C GLU A 135 -12.99 18.63 -41.94
N VAL A 136 -13.32 17.73 -41.02
CA VAL A 136 -13.21 16.26 -41.20
C VAL A 136 -14.37 15.61 -40.46
N ASP A 137 -15.10 14.71 -41.12
CA ASP A 137 -16.26 13.99 -40.59
C ASP A 137 -17.36 14.94 -40.03
N GLU A 138 -17.49 16.18 -40.53
CA GLU A 138 -18.39 17.16 -39.92
C GLU A 138 -19.87 16.88 -40.20
N GLY A 139 -20.70 17.04 -39.17
CA GLY A 139 -22.14 16.74 -39.27
C GLY A 139 -22.51 15.25 -39.36
N VAL A 140 -21.54 14.33 -39.38
CA VAL A 140 -21.77 12.87 -39.30
C VAL A 140 -21.37 12.23 -37.97
N ALA A 141 -20.58 12.93 -37.14
CA ALA A 141 -20.28 12.53 -35.77
C ALA A 141 -21.55 12.32 -34.91
N SER A 142 -21.43 11.42 -33.93
CA SER A 142 -22.46 11.13 -32.91
C SER A 142 -21.90 11.37 -31.51
N VAL A 143 -22.74 11.46 -30.49
CA VAL A 143 -22.25 11.43 -29.10
C VAL A 143 -21.89 9.99 -28.75
N LEU A 144 -20.63 9.77 -28.38
CA LEU A 144 -20.11 8.54 -27.83
C LEU A 144 -19.83 8.73 -26.33
N TYR A 145 -20.18 7.72 -25.55
CA TYR A 145 -19.91 7.66 -24.11
C TYR A 145 -18.68 6.78 -23.89
N ALA A 146 -17.84 7.14 -22.92
CA ALA A 146 -16.77 6.24 -22.48
C ALA A 146 -17.38 4.95 -21.94
N ASP A 147 -16.66 3.85 -22.16
CA ASP A 147 -16.94 2.49 -21.69
C ASP A 147 -15.59 2.10 -21.06
N VAL A 148 -15.48 2.30 -19.74
CA VAL A 148 -14.19 2.28 -19.02
C VAL A 148 -13.87 0.91 -18.42
N ASP A 149 -14.89 0.14 -18.05
CA ASP A 149 -14.76 -1.22 -17.51
C ASP A 149 -14.95 -2.34 -18.57
N GLY A 150 -15.62 -2.07 -19.70
CA GLY A 150 -15.81 -3.00 -20.81
C GLY A 150 -17.18 -3.69 -20.90
N ASP A 151 -18.21 -3.22 -20.18
CA ASP A 151 -19.55 -3.81 -20.14
C ASP A 151 -20.42 -3.53 -21.39
N THR A 152 -20.01 -2.59 -22.25
CA THR A 152 -20.68 -2.04 -23.45
C THR A 152 -21.77 -0.97 -23.23
N TYR A 153 -21.92 -0.49 -22.01
CA TYR A 153 -22.64 0.72 -21.66
C TYR A 153 -21.62 1.81 -21.28
N GLY A 154 -22.12 2.95 -20.82
CA GLY A 154 -21.27 4.10 -20.54
C GLY A 154 -22.03 5.21 -19.84
N ALA A 155 -21.35 5.93 -18.95
CA ALA A 155 -21.97 6.94 -18.11
C ALA A 155 -22.42 8.16 -18.93
N ALA A 156 -23.67 8.60 -18.72
CA ALA A 156 -24.25 9.79 -19.39
C ALA A 156 -23.41 11.09 -19.28
N SER A 157 -22.46 11.15 -18.33
CA SER A 157 -21.58 12.29 -18.08
C SER A 157 -20.31 12.32 -18.96
N SER A 158 -19.93 11.21 -19.59
CA SER A 158 -18.69 11.06 -20.39
C SER A 158 -18.85 11.44 -21.87
N GLY A 159 -20.07 11.79 -22.31
CA GLY A 159 -20.42 12.00 -23.72
C GLY A 159 -19.57 13.03 -24.47
N THR A 160 -18.88 12.59 -25.52
CA THR A 160 -18.10 13.42 -26.46
C THR A 160 -18.57 13.20 -27.90
N GLU A 161 -18.41 14.19 -28.79
CA GLU A 161 -18.67 13.98 -30.22
C GLU A 161 -17.53 13.16 -30.83
N GLY A 162 -17.87 12.10 -31.57
CA GLY A 162 -16.94 11.21 -32.26
C GLY A 162 -17.64 10.31 -33.28
N CYS A 163 -16.85 9.55 -34.04
CA CYS A 163 -17.31 8.69 -35.12
C CYS A 163 -17.50 7.24 -34.66
N PRO A 164 -18.74 6.70 -34.61
CA PRO A 164 -19.00 5.34 -34.13
C PRO A 164 -18.25 4.27 -34.93
N GLY A 165 -17.31 3.58 -34.28
CA GLY A 165 -16.48 2.54 -34.89
C GLY A 165 -15.11 2.99 -35.40
N LEU A 166 -14.81 4.29 -35.34
CA LEU A 166 -13.45 4.83 -35.45
C LEU A 166 -12.94 5.26 -34.07
N ASP A 167 -13.74 6.04 -33.36
CA ASP A 167 -13.45 6.52 -32.02
C ASP A 167 -13.89 5.52 -30.95
N SER A 168 -13.21 5.57 -29.80
CA SER A 168 -13.51 4.75 -28.63
C SER A 168 -14.73 5.28 -27.89
N GLY A 169 -15.74 4.44 -27.75
CA GLY A 169 -16.92 4.70 -26.93
C GLY A 169 -18.16 3.98 -27.45
N VAL A 170 -19.22 3.99 -26.64
CA VAL A 170 -20.49 3.34 -26.92
C VAL A 170 -21.60 4.36 -27.19
N LEU A 171 -22.73 3.89 -27.70
CA LEU A 171 -23.91 4.72 -28.01
C LEU A 171 -24.97 4.70 -26.90
N ASP A 172 -24.87 3.76 -25.95
CA ASP A 172 -25.76 3.73 -24.79
C ASP A 172 -25.14 4.55 -23.66
N ALA A 173 -25.99 5.20 -22.89
CA ALA A 173 -25.65 6.25 -21.93
C ALA A 173 -26.25 5.99 -20.54
N THR A 174 -26.63 4.73 -20.30
CA THR A 174 -27.55 4.33 -19.23
C THR A 174 -26.87 3.70 -18.03
N ASP A 175 -25.56 3.49 -18.10
CA ASP A 175 -24.76 3.02 -16.98
C ASP A 175 -24.66 4.09 -15.87
N CYS A 176 -24.68 3.58 -14.63
CA CYS A 176 -24.67 4.32 -13.39
C CYS A 176 -23.31 4.28 -12.64
N ASP A 177 -22.40 3.34 -12.94
CA ASP A 177 -20.99 3.37 -12.51
C ASP A 177 -20.01 2.75 -13.52
N ASP A 178 -19.52 3.59 -14.44
CA ASP A 178 -18.50 3.40 -15.51
C ASP A 178 -17.20 2.66 -15.10
N ASN A 179 -17.04 2.30 -13.82
CA ASN A 179 -15.85 1.67 -13.25
C ASN A 179 -16.07 0.21 -12.78
N ASP A 180 -17.30 -0.32 -12.83
CA ASP A 180 -17.65 -1.66 -12.37
C ASP A 180 -18.51 -2.40 -13.41
N ALA A 181 -17.88 -3.28 -14.19
CA ALA A 181 -18.56 -4.06 -15.24
C ALA A 181 -19.62 -5.06 -14.75
N ASP A 182 -19.83 -5.20 -13.44
CA ASP A 182 -20.98 -5.93 -12.88
C ASP A 182 -22.22 -5.03 -12.66
N VAL A 183 -22.07 -3.69 -12.69
CA VAL A 183 -23.13 -2.67 -12.59
C VAL A 183 -23.53 -2.22 -14.00
N TRP A 184 -24.75 -2.52 -14.43
CA TRP A 184 -25.21 -2.17 -15.78
C TRP A 184 -26.74 -2.25 -15.96
N PRO A 185 -27.33 -1.58 -16.97
CA PRO A 185 -28.78 -1.52 -17.18
C PRO A 185 -29.50 -2.88 -17.27
N GLY A 186 -30.13 -3.31 -16.17
CA GLY A 186 -30.80 -4.61 -16.05
C GLY A 186 -29.88 -5.77 -15.63
N ALA A 187 -28.78 -5.48 -14.95
CA ALA A 187 -27.98 -6.46 -14.22
C ALA A 187 -28.80 -7.23 -13.17
N PRO A 188 -28.30 -8.37 -12.65
CA PRO A 188 -28.85 -8.98 -11.45
C PRO A 188 -28.25 -8.31 -10.21
N GLU A 189 -29.10 -7.69 -9.40
CA GLU A 189 -28.73 -7.16 -8.07
C GLU A 189 -27.96 -8.19 -7.22
N ARG A 190 -26.95 -7.69 -6.51
CA ARG A 190 -26.06 -8.45 -5.64
C ARG A 190 -26.20 -7.90 -4.22
N CYS A 191 -25.93 -8.73 -3.21
CA CYS A 191 -25.86 -8.28 -1.82
C CYS A 191 -24.64 -7.36 -1.56
N ASN A 192 -24.68 -6.13 -2.07
CA ASN A 192 -23.66 -5.09 -1.92
C ASN A 192 -24.27 -3.74 -1.48
N GLY A 193 -25.59 -3.55 -1.63
CA GLY A 193 -26.30 -2.30 -1.29
C GLY A 193 -26.15 -1.19 -2.34
N ASN A 194 -25.71 -1.53 -3.56
CA ASN A 194 -25.68 -0.65 -4.72
C ASN A 194 -26.96 -0.82 -5.57
N ASP A 195 -27.10 0.00 -6.61
CA ASP A 195 -28.18 -0.06 -7.61
C ASP A 195 -27.58 -0.72 -8.85
N ASP A 196 -27.31 -2.03 -8.80
CA ASP A 196 -26.50 -2.73 -9.81
C ASP A 196 -27.22 -2.75 -11.17
N ASP A 197 -28.56 -2.79 -11.21
CA ASP A 197 -29.35 -2.80 -12.44
C ASP A 197 -29.66 -1.41 -13.04
N CYS A 198 -29.24 -0.35 -12.35
CA CYS A 198 -29.45 1.06 -12.67
C CYS A 198 -30.94 1.49 -12.85
N ASP A 199 -31.93 0.79 -12.28
CA ASP A 199 -33.34 1.24 -12.30
C ASP A 199 -33.64 2.39 -11.31
N GLY A 200 -32.72 2.65 -10.38
CA GLY A 200 -32.83 3.68 -9.36
C GLY A 200 -33.36 3.16 -8.02
N SER A 201 -33.31 1.84 -7.77
CA SER A 201 -33.75 1.25 -6.51
C SER A 201 -33.06 -0.05 -6.10
N VAL A 202 -32.14 0.09 -5.13
CA VAL A 202 -31.61 -1.02 -4.32
C VAL A 202 -32.76 -1.88 -3.73
N PRO A 203 -32.70 -3.22 -3.83
CA PRO A 203 -33.63 -4.14 -3.18
C PRO A 203 -33.81 -3.90 -1.67
N ALA A 204 -34.99 -4.24 -1.16
CA ALA A 204 -35.32 -4.02 0.25
C ALA A 204 -34.62 -5.00 1.19
N ASP A 205 -34.15 -6.13 0.67
CA ASP A 205 -33.33 -7.14 1.34
C ASP A 205 -31.81 -6.86 1.27
N GLU A 206 -31.42 -5.79 0.57
CA GLU A 206 -30.03 -5.28 0.48
C GLU A 206 -29.81 -3.98 1.28
N ALA A 207 -30.86 -3.52 1.96
CA ALA A 207 -30.73 -2.52 2.99
C ALA A 207 -30.02 -3.12 4.22
N ASP A 208 -29.18 -2.28 4.82
CA ASP A 208 -28.64 -2.41 6.18
C ASP A 208 -29.33 -1.28 6.97
N ALA A 209 -30.48 -1.59 7.57
CA ALA A 209 -31.39 -0.59 8.13
C ALA A 209 -31.14 -0.28 9.61
N ASP A 210 -30.40 -1.15 10.31
CA ASP A 210 -29.94 -0.93 11.69
C ASP A 210 -28.46 -0.52 11.81
N SER A 211 -27.70 -0.62 10.71
CA SER A 211 -26.30 -0.19 10.55
C SER A 211 -25.26 -1.11 11.21
N ASP A 212 -25.52 -2.42 11.28
CA ASP A 212 -24.55 -3.43 11.72
C ASP A 212 -23.61 -3.96 10.60
N THR A 213 -23.86 -3.55 9.36
CA THR A 213 -23.15 -3.88 8.09
C THR A 213 -23.48 -5.22 7.44
N GLU A 214 -24.20 -6.10 8.12
CA GLU A 214 -24.83 -7.25 7.50
C GLU A 214 -26.13 -6.82 6.79
N ARG A 215 -26.72 -7.71 5.99
CA ARG A 215 -27.95 -7.45 5.22
C ARG A 215 -28.82 -8.69 5.25
N VAL A 216 -30.13 -8.53 5.10
CA VAL A 216 -31.09 -9.64 5.02
C VAL A 216 -30.70 -10.68 3.93
N CYS A 217 -30.08 -10.24 2.84
CA CYS A 217 -29.58 -11.13 1.78
C CYS A 217 -28.28 -11.90 2.12
N ASP A 218 -27.50 -11.46 3.12
CA ASP A 218 -26.24 -12.02 3.59
C ASP A 218 -26.36 -12.60 5.02
N GLU A 219 -27.51 -13.23 5.31
CA GLU A 219 -27.77 -14.03 6.53
C GLU A 219 -28.06 -13.24 7.84
N ASP A 220 -28.39 -11.94 7.76
CA ASP A 220 -29.16 -11.25 8.83
C ASP A 220 -30.63 -11.73 8.86
N CYS A 221 -31.18 -11.89 10.06
CA CYS A 221 -32.56 -12.35 10.29
C CYS A 221 -33.51 -11.32 10.94
N ASP A 222 -33.01 -10.18 11.42
CA ASP A 222 -33.82 -9.04 11.88
C ASP A 222 -33.07 -7.70 11.76
N ASP A 223 -32.98 -7.16 10.53
CA ASP A 223 -32.63 -5.80 10.00
C ASP A 223 -33.17 -4.57 10.77
N ALA A 224 -33.52 -4.73 12.04
CA ALA A 224 -33.94 -3.70 12.97
C ALA A 224 -33.22 -3.81 14.34
N GLU A 225 -32.41 -4.85 14.56
CA GLU A 225 -31.74 -5.19 15.81
C GLU A 225 -30.26 -5.59 15.51
N PRO A 226 -29.27 -4.67 15.69
CA PRO A 226 -27.85 -4.78 15.26
C PRO A 226 -26.98 -5.94 15.79
N LEU A 227 -27.60 -6.97 16.34
CA LEU A 227 -27.02 -8.14 16.96
C LEU A 227 -27.76 -9.42 16.50
N ALA A 228 -28.43 -9.39 15.34
CA ALA A 228 -29.34 -10.44 14.84
C ALA A 228 -28.90 -11.00 13.47
N TRP A 229 -27.64 -11.45 13.39
CA TRP A 229 -27.00 -11.95 12.17
C TRP A 229 -26.27 -13.28 12.37
N ALA A 230 -26.12 -14.05 11.29
CA ALA A 230 -25.58 -15.41 11.34
C ALA A 230 -24.14 -15.49 11.90
N GLY A 231 -24.03 -15.88 13.17
CA GLY A 231 -22.76 -15.98 13.89
C GLY A 231 -22.54 -14.93 14.99
N ALA A 232 -23.53 -14.08 15.28
CA ALA A 232 -23.55 -13.26 16.48
C ALA A 232 -23.58 -14.10 17.78
N ILE A 233 -23.46 -13.45 18.94
CA ILE A 233 -23.50 -14.11 20.26
C ILE A 233 -24.86 -13.86 20.92
N GLU A 234 -25.45 -14.93 21.45
CA GLU A 234 -26.79 -14.92 22.05
C GLU A 234 -26.85 -14.15 23.41
N GLU A 235 -27.80 -13.21 23.54
CA GLU A 235 -27.99 -12.36 24.72
C GLU A 235 -29.00 -12.93 25.72
N ALA A 236 -28.52 -13.84 26.58
CA ALA A 236 -29.28 -14.55 27.61
C ALA A 236 -30.56 -13.87 28.15
N GLY A 237 -31.71 -14.26 27.59
CA GLY A 237 -33.05 -13.90 28.05
C GLY A 237 -33.55 -12.55 27.57
N ASP A 238 -33.11 -12.05 26.42
CA ASP A 238 -33.74 -10.94 25.71
C ASP A 238 -34.94 -11.43 24.85
N GLY A 239 -34.88 -12.67 24.36
CA GLY A 239 -35.88 -13.33 23.53
C GLY A 239 -35.71 -13.15 22.02
N VAL A 240 -34.51 -12.77 21.56
CA VAL A 240 -34.06 -12.67 20.17
C VAL A 240 -33.37 -13.99 19.74
N ASP A 241 -33.24 -14.22 18.43
CA ASP A 241 -32.50 -15.32 17.80
C ASP A 241 -31.26 -14.66 17.16
N ASN A 242 -30.33 -14.22 18.02
CA ASN A 242 -29.18 -13.38 17.66
C ASN A 242 -28.31 -14.02 16.58
N ASP A 243 -28.02 -15.32 16.70
CA ASP A 243 -27.13 -16.02 15.76
C ASP A 243 -27.86 -16.58 14.52
N CYS A 244 -29.16 -16.29 14.40
CA CYS A 244 -30.07 -16.74 13.34
C CYS A 244 -30.16 -18.27 13.14
N ASN A 245 -29.77 -19.08 14.14
CA ASN A 245 -29.80 -20.54 14.01
C ASN A 245 -31.22 -21.13 14.14
N GLY A 246 -32.18 -20.37 14.68
CA GLY A 246 -33.56 -20.79 14.92
C GLY A 246 -33.88 -21.18 16.37
N GLU A 247 -32.96 -20.96 17.31
CA GLU A 247 -33.06 -21.30 18.73
C GLU A 247 -32.75 -20.10 19.66
N VAL A 248 -33.73 -19.20 19.80
CA VAL A 248 -33.78 -18.10 20.79
C VAL A 248 -33.16 -18.44 22.16
N ASP A 249 -32.24 -17.60 22.62
CA ASP A 249 -31.49 -17.69 23.88
C ASP A 249 -30.62 -18.97 24.03
N ALA A 250 -30.34 -19.72 22.96
CA ALA A 250 -29.53 -20.95 23.02
C ALA A 250 -28.03 -20.64 23.06
N ASP A 251 -27.23 -21.50 23.71
CA ASP A 251 -25.76 -21.38 23.79
C ASP A 251 -25.18 -20.03 24.25
N ALA A 252 -26.02 -19.11 24.74
CA ALA A 252 -25.66 -17.84 25.35
C ALA A 252 -24.63 -17.99 26.49
N PRO A 253 -23.71 -17.03 26.70
CA PRO A 253 -22.66 -17.16 27.70
C PRO A 253 -23.17 -17.37 29.14
N ASP A 254 -22.44 -18.14 29.95
CA ASP A 254 -22.79 -18.42 31.36
C ASP A 254 -22.46 -17.22 32.26
N CYS A 255 -23.38 -16.27 32.29
CA CYS A 255 -23.26 -14.99 33.00
C CYS A 255 -23.90 -15.03 34.40
N ASP A 256 -23.14 -14.66 35.45
CA ASP A 256 -23.72 -14.44 36.79
C ASP A 256 -24.54 -13.15 36.85
N VAL A 257 -24.10 -12.13 36.09
CA VAL A 257 -24.75 -10.82 35.94
C VAL A 257 -24.71 -10.45 34.46
N LEU A 258 -25.84 -10.02 33.91
CA LEU A 258 -25.93 -9.42 32.58
C LEU A 258 -26.16 -7.91 32.75
N VAL A 259 -25.54 -7.09 31.90
CA VAL A 259 -25.71 -5.64 31.84
C VAL A 259 -26.19 -5.26 30.44
N ARG A 260 -27.49 -5.00 30.31
CA ARG A 260 -28.08 -4.60 29.03
C ARG A 260 -27.88 -3.12 28.75
N HIS A 261 -27.69 -2.79 27.47
CA HIS A 261 -27.58 -1.41 27.00
C HIS A 261 -28.84 -0.60 27.34
N ASP A 262 -28.70 0.73 27.41
CA ASP A 262 -29.73 1.74 27.74
C ASP A 262 -30.53 1.59 29.06
N THR A 263 -30.38 0.48 29.78
CA THR A 263 -31.24 0.11 30.92
C THR A 263 -30.49 -0.07 32.23
N GLU A 264 -29.21 -0.45 32.17
CA GLU A 264 -28.37 -0.77 33.31
C GLU A 264 -27.03 0.00 33.21
N SER A 265 -26.24 -0.01 34.29
CA SER A 265 -24.92 0.65 34.36
C SER A 265 -23.89 -0.39 34.80
N VAL A 266 -22.73 -0.38 34.15
CA VAL A 266 -21.61 -1.28 34.44
C VAL A 266 -21.11 -1.07 35.86
N GLN A 267 -21.01 0.18 36.34
CA GLN A 267 -20.64 0.43 37.74
C GLN A 267 -21.65 -0.15 38.73
N ALA A 268 -22.95 -0.05 38.43
CA ALA A 268 -23.99 -0.60 39.31
C ALA A 268 -23.97 -2.14 39.37
N ALA A 269 -23.50 -2.80 38.30
CA ALA A 269 -23.25 -4.23 38.27
C ALA A 269 -21.98 -4.60 39.07
N LEU A 270 -20.86 -3.91 38.84
CA LEU A 270 -19.62 -4.06 39.60
C LEU A 270 -19.84 -3.93 41.12
N ASP A 271 -20.56 -2.89 41.56
CA ASP A 271 -20.90 -2.63 42.97
C ASP A 271 -21.73 -3.75 43.63
N ALA A 272 -22.48 -4.53 42.84
CA ALA A 272 -23.44 -5.53 43.30
C ALA A 272 -22.92 -6.98 43.16
N ALA A 273 -21.96 -7.20 42.27
CA ALA A 273 -21.41 -8.50 41.93
C ALA A 273 -20.58 -9.10 43.08
N PRO A 274 -20.72 -10.41 43.39
CA PRO A 274 -19.87 -11.08 44.36
C PRO A 274 -18.50 -11.43 43.76
N ASP A 275 -17.46 -11.49 44.60
CA ASP A 275 -16.13 -11.99 44.18
C ASP A 275 -16.24 -13.36 43.48
N GLY A 276 -15.55 -13.50 42.35
CA GLY A 276 -15.51 -14.69 41.49
C GLY A 276 -16.64 -14.77 40.46
N SER A 277 -17.44 -13.72 40.28
CA SER A 277 -18.53 -13.69 39.29
C SER A 277 -18.09 -13.17 37.92
N VAL A 278 -18.84 -13.59 36.88
CA VAL A 278 -18.74 -13.08 35.51
C VAL A 278 -19.87 -12.09 35.25
N ILE A 279 -19.51 -10.84 34.96
CA ILE A 279 -20.39 -9.76 34.52
C ILE A 279 -20.27 -9.65 33.00
N CYS A 280 -21.30 -10.10 32.30
CA CYS A 280 -21.45 -9.96 30.87
C CYS A 280 -22.08 -8.60 30.52
N VAL A 281 -21.49 -7.89 29.56
CA VAL A 281 -21.99 -6.61 29.06
C VAL A 281 -22.38 -6.76 27.60
N ALA A 282 -23.61 -6.37 27.29
CA ALA A 282 -24.23 -6.38 25.96
C ALA A 282 -23.50 -5.49 24.94
N GLY A 283 -23.91 -5.56 23.69
CA GLY A 283 -23.43 -4.64 22.65
C GLY A 283 -23.85 -3.20 22.94
N GLY A 284 -23.02 -2.22 22.59
CA GLY A 284 -23.36 -0.79 22.66
C GLY A 284 -22.40 0.08 23.48
N THR A 285 -22.75 1.36 23.61
CA THR A 285 -21.89 2.41 24.19
C THR A 285 -22.32 2.83 25.59
N TYR A 286 -21.48 2.54 26.57
CA TYR A 286 -21.67 2.81 27.99
C TYR A 286 -20.88 4.07 28.39
N VAL A 287 -21.57 5.22 28.40
CA VAL A 287 -20.96 6.52 28.74
C VAL A 287 -20.88 6.68 30.26
N GLU A 288 -19.89 6.06 30.88
CA GLU A 288 -19.62 6.10 32.31
C GLU A 288 -18.11 5.97 32.63
N SER A 289 -17.74 6.36 33.86
CA SER A 289 -16.41 6.14 34.42
C SER A 289 -16.53 5.06 35.49
N ILE A 290 -15.78 3.96 35.35
CA ILE A 290 -15.87 2.79 36.22
C ILE A 290 -14.65 2.64 37.12
N ASP A 291 -14.87 2.21 38.37
CA ASP A 291 -13.86 1.87 39.37
C ASP A 291 -14.17 0.44 39.85
N PHE A 292 -13.20 -0.48 39.68
CA PHE A 292 -13.36 -1.86 40.15
C PHE A 292 -13.47 -1.94 41.68
N GLY A 293 -13.01 -0.94 42.43
CA GLY A 293 -13.25 -0.84 43.88
C GLY A 293 -12.68 -1.98 44.71
N GLY A 294 -11.70 -2.73 44.18
CA GLY A 294 -11.14 -3.94 44.79
C GLY A 294 -11.93 -5.23 44.51
N ALA A 295 -12.93 -5.21 43.63
CA ALA A 295 -13.76 -6.37 43.29
C ALA A 295 -12.98 -7.39 42.44
N ALA A 296 -12.94 -8.64 42.91
CA ALA A 296 -12.33 -9.75 42.19
C ALA A 296 -13.36 -10.37 41.23
N VAL A 297 -13.66 -9.70 40.12
CA VAL A 297 -14.69 -10.09 39.15
C VAL A 297 -14.18 -10.03 37.72
N THR A 298 -14.77 -10.84 36.84
CA THR A 298 -14.55 -10.75 35.39
C THR A 298 -15.62 -9.86 34.79
N LEU A 299 -15.21 -8.73 34.24
CA LEU A 299 -16.05 -7.86 33.42
C LEU A 299 -15.74 -8.12 31.94
N TRP A 300 -16.75 -8.57 31.18
CA TRP A 300 -16.58 -9.05 29.81
C TRP A 300 -17.64 -8.45 28.86
N GLY A 301 -17.20 -7.72 27.83
CA GLY A 301 -18.04 -7.35 26.69
C GLY A 301 -18.22 -8.55 25.79
N VAL A 302 -19.41 -9.17 25.80
CA VAL A 302 -19.59 -10.51 25.23
C VAL A 302 -19.44 -10.53 23.72
N HIS A 303 -19.89 -9.47 23.04
CA HIS A 303 -19.74 -9.25 21.60
C HIS A 303 -18.38 -8.68 21.19
N GLY A 304 -17.48 -8.48 22.16
CA GLY A 304 -16.11 -8.04 21.93
C GLY A 304 -15.94 -6.55 21.66
N ALA A 305 -14.67 -6.15 21.50
CA ALA A 305 -14.28 -4.74 21.49
C ALA A 305 -14.78 -3.95 20.26
N ALA A 306 -15.28 -4.62 19.21
CA ALA A 306 -15.82 -3.96 18.03
C ALA A 306 -17.20 -3.32 18.28
N THR A 307 -17.96 -3.83 19.25
CA THR A 307 -19.36 -3.45 19.49
C THR A 307 -19.65 -3.03 20.94
N THR A 308 -18.87 -3.49 21.93
CA THR A 308 -19.02 -3.06 23.33
C THR A 308 -18.00 -1.97 23.70
N PHE A 309 -18.49 -0.76 23.97
CA PHE A 309 -17.67 0.43 24.25
C PHE A 309 -17.87 0.95 25.68
N LEU A 310 -16.77 1.12 26.42
CA LEU A 310 -16.71 1.94 27.63
C LEU A 310 -16.21 3.33 27.23
N ASP A 311 -17.00 4.37 27.52
CA ASP A 311 -16.78 5.71 26.97
C ASP A 311 -16.71 6.80 28.07
N GLY A 312 -15.57 7.48 28.18
CA GLY A 312 -15.34 8.54 29.18
C GLY A 312 -16.09 9.86 28.91
N GLY A 313 -16.89 9.92 27.85
CA GLY A 313 -17.72 11.06 27.46
C GLY A 313 -16.93 12.32 27.10
N ALA A 314 -15.62 12.20 26.85
CA ALA A 314 -14.66 13.29 26.76
C ALA A 314 -14.68 14.23 28.00
N THR A 315 -14.92 13.68 29.20
CA THR A 315 -15.01 14.47 30.43
C THR A 315 -14.31 13.89 31.67
N ASP A 316 -14.07 12.58 31.73
CA ASP A 316 -13.32 11.94 32.82
C ASP A 316 -12.52 10.73 32.27
N ARG A 317 -11.81 10.01 33.15
CA ARG A 317 -11.17 8.72 32.83
C ARG A 317 -12.21 7.63 32.65
N VAL A 318 -11.95 6.65 31.79
CA VAL A 318 -12.87 5.52 31.57
C VAL A 318 -12.80 4.45 32.69
N VAL A 319 -11.61 3.94 33.03
CA VAL A 319 -11.46 2.80 33.97
C VAL A 319 -10.40 3.04 35.05
N ASP A 320 -10.73 2.73 36.32
CA ASP A 320 -9.84 2.77 37.48
C ASP A 320 -9.63 1.38 38.12
N PHE A 321 -8.36 1.08 38.43
CA PHE A 321 -7.90 0.00 39.31
C PHE A 321 -6.97 0.60 40.37
N VAL A 322 -7.54 1.07 41.48
CA VAL A 322 -6.82 1.87 42.50
C VAL A 322 -7.09 1.43 43.95
N SER A 323 -7.73 0.27 44.14
CA SER A 323 -8.12 -0.27 45.44
C SER A 323 -7.42 -1.61 45.76
N ALA A 324 -6.26 -1.84 45.15
CA ALA A 324 -5.43 -3.05 45.26
C ALA A 324 -6.10 -4.31 44.68
N GLU A 325 -6.73 -4.13 43.52
CA GLU A 325 -7.25 -5.18 42.64
C GLU A 325 -6.14 -6.19 42.29
N GLY A 326 -6.49 -7.48 42.23
CA GLY A 326 -5.58 -8.56 41.83
C GLY A 326 -5.94 -9.15 40.47
N ALA A 327 -5.21 -10.19 40.05
CA ALA A 327 -5.36 -10.79 38.71
C ALA A 327 -6.77 -11.35 38.41
N GLU A 328 -7.55 -11.64 39.45
CA GLU A 328 -8.98 -12.03 39.37
C GLU A 328 -9.92 -10.86 39.01
N SER A 329 -9.40 -9.63 38.97
CA SER A 329 -10.12 -8.43 38.49
C SER A 329 -9.79 -8.32 37.01
N VAL A 330 -10.68 -8.85 36.17
CA VAL A 330 -10.44 -9.02 34.73
C VAL A 330 -11.30 -8.04 33.94
N LEU A 331 -10.70 -7.37 32.95
CA LEU A 331 -11.41 -6.58 31.95
C LEU A 331 -11.12 -7.20 30.57
N SER A 332 -12.17 -7.62 29.86
CA SER A 332 -12.09 -8.36 28.59
C SER A 332 -13.09 -7.88 27.55
N GLY A 333 -12.67 -7.76 26.28
CA GLY A 333 -13.61 -7.59 25.15
C GLY A 333 -14.27 -6.21 25.05
N PHE A 334 -13.59 -5.12 25.43
CA PHE A 334 -14.12 -3.75 25.32
C PHE A 334 -13.23 -2.86 24.45
N THR A 335 -13.85 -1.93 23.73
CA THR A 335 -13.18 -0.67 23.39
C THR A 335 -13.28 0.30 24.58
N VAL A 336 -12.13 0.84 25.02
CA VAL A 336 -12.00 1.85 26.07
C VAL A 336 -11.61 3.16 25.41
N GLN A 337 -12.54 4.12 25.34
CA GLN A 337 -12.39 5.30 24.49
C GLN A 337 -12.90 6.61 25.11
N ASN A 338 -12.55 7.73 24.47
CA ASN A 338 -13.00 9.08 24.79
C ASN A 338 -12.78 9.47 26.27
N GLY A 339 -11.83 8.83 26.95
CA GLY A 339 -11.32 9.26 28.23
C GLY A 339 -10.57 10.59 28.06
N TRP A 340 -10.96 11.60 28.84
CA TRP A 340 -10.32 12.92 28.78
C TRP A 340 -10.04 13.47 30.18
N LEU A 341 -8.79 13.84 30.45
CA LEU A 341 -8.37 14.36 31.74
C LEU A 341 -7.68 15.72 31.64
N ASP A 342 -8.26 16.73 32.29
CA ASP A 342 -7.59 18.01 32.59
C ASP A 342 -6.42 17.75 33.56
N VAL A 343 -6.59 16.93 34.61
CA VAL A 343 -5.50 16.60 35.55
C VAL A 343 -5.57 15.14 35.96
N GLY A 344 -4.56 14.37 35.56
CA GLY A 344 -4.36 12.99 35.97
C GLY A 344 -3.49 12.21 34.99
N ASN A 345 -3.38 10.91 35.25
CA ASN A 345 -2.70 9.93 34.41
C ASN A 345 -3.70 8.84 34.00
N GLY A 346 -3.45 8.17 32.87
CA GLY A 346 -4.25 7.05 32.38
C GLY A 346 -5.63 7.48 31.92
N ALA A 347 -5.76 8.31 30.89
CA ALA A 347 -7.07 8.83 30.50
C ALA A 347 -8.05 7.72 30.05
N GLY A 348 -7.55 6.68 29.39
CA GLY A 348 -8.31 5.44 29.21
C GLY A 348 -8.39 4.65 30.52
N ILE A 349 -7.28 4.04 30.92
CA ILE A 349 -7.17 3.16 32.10
C ILE A 349 -6.07 3.65 33.04
N ARG A 350 -6.35 3.67 34.35
CA ARG A 350 -5.34 3.92 35.39
C ARG A 350 -5.25 2.74 36.36
N ILE A 351 -4.03 2.29 36.61
CA ILE A 351 -3.67 1.24 37.56
C ILE A 351 -2.70 1.84 38.60
N VAL A 352 -3.02 1.75 39.89
CA VAL A 352 -2.15 2.22 40.99
C VAL A 352 -2.10 1.19 42.12
N ASP A 353 -0.91 0.69 42.44
CA ASP A 353 -0.67 -0.35 43.47
C ASP A 353 -1.57 -1.62 43.29
N ALA A 354 -2.03 -1.87 42.07
CA ALA A 354 -2.97 -2.93 41.69
C ALA A 354 -2.36 -3.85 40.61
N SER A 355 -2.95 -5.01 40.37
CA SER A 355 -2.45 -6.02 39.41
C SER A 355 -3.59 -6.76 38.70
N PRO A 356 -4.51 -6.04 38.03
CA PRO A 356 -5.59 -6.64 37.24
C PRO A 356 -5.08 -7.41 36.02
N THR A 357 -5.97 -8.18 35.40
CA THR A 357 -5.75 -8.80 34.08
C THR A 357 -6.53 -8.02 33.03
N LEU A 358 -5.83 -7.45 32.05
CA LEU A 358 -6.44 -6.77 30.90
C LEU A 358 -6.20 -7.64 29.66
N THR A 359 -7.27 -8.01 28.95
CA THR A 359 -7.16 -8.89 27.77
C THR A 359 -8.13 -8.52 26.66
N ASN A 360 -7.74 -8.69 25.39
CA ASN A 360 -8.62 -8.48 24.22
C ASN A 360 -9.33 -7.11 24.24
N LEU A 361 -8.59 -6.04 24.56
CA LEU A 361 -9.12 -4.67 24.63
C LEU A 361 -8.57 -3.80 23.50
N VAL A 362 -9.39 -2.86 23.04
CA VAL A 362 -8.95 -1.74 22.21
C VAL A 362 -8.94 -0.48 23.07
N ILE A 363 -7.78 0.12 23.33
CA ILE A 363 -7.66 1.37 24.08
C ILE A 363 -7.40 2.47 23.05
N ALA A 364 -8.38 3.31 22.76
CA ALA A 364 -8.33 4.23 21.62
C ALA A 364 -8.86 5.64 21.89
N GLY A 365 -8.17 6.65 21.34
CA GLY A 365 -8.65 8.04 21.35
C GLY A 365 -8.72 8.69 22.73
N ASN A 366 -7.98 8.19 23.72
CA ASN A 366 -7.95 8.75 25.07
C ASN A 366 -6.87 9.83 25.20
N GLU A 367 -7.18 10.95 25.86
CA GLU A 367 -6.28 12.11 26.00
C GLU A 367 -6.11 12.56 27.46
N ALA A 368 -4.86 12.49 27.96
CA ALA A 368 -4.44 13.18 29.18
C ALA A 368 -3.77 14.51 28.78
N SER A 369 -4.31 15.66 29.22
CA SER A 369 -3.92 16.97 28.68
C SER A 369 -4.07 18.15 29.63
N THR A 370 -2.98 18.53 30.33
CA THR A 370 -2.69 19.92 30.74
C THR A 370 -1.18 20.25 30.93
N VAL A 371 -0.74 20.56 32.16
CA VAL A 371 0.36 21.51 32.41
C VAL A 371 1.66 20.85 32.87
N TRP A 372 1.62 19.73 33.58
CA TRP A 372 2.81 19.09 34.17
C TRP A 372 2.66 17.57 34.24
N ASP A 373 3.75 16.86 33.94
CA ASP A 373 4.05 15.46 34.28
C ASP A 373 2.92 14.42 34.07
N GLN A 374 2.17 14.51 32.95
CA GLN A 374 1.16 13.49 32.63
C GLN A 374 1.78 12.20 32.11
N ARG A 375 1.10 11.08 32.39
CA ARG A 375 1.50 9.73 31.98
C ARG A 375 0.33 8.92 31.45
N GLY A 376 0.57 8.13 30.40
CA GLY A 376 -0.41 7.17 29.89
C GLY A 376 -1.64 7.85 29.29
N GLY A 377 -1.60 8.22 28.02
CA GLY A 377 -2.81 8.67 27.32
C GLY A 377 -3.84 7.54 27.30
N GLY A 378 -3.43 6.37 26.82
CA GLY A 378 -4.20 5.13 26.90
C GLY A 378 -4.21 4.55 28.31
N ILE A 379 -3.06 4.04 28.77
CA ILE A 379 -2.92 3.30 30.04
C ILE A 379 -1.80 3.90 30.90
N SER A 380 -2.04 4.16 32.19
CA SER A 380 -1.01 4.49 33.17
C SER A 380 -0.92 3.46 34.28
N ILE A 381 0.29 2.99 34.57
CA ILE A 381 0.59 1.98 35.59
C ILE A 381 1.61 2.58 36.57
N GLU A 382 1.21 2.70 37.84
CA GLU A 382 2.06 3.17 38.93
C GLU A 382 2.14 2.09 40.02
N GLY A 383 3.24 1.34 40.01
CA GLY A 383 3.43 0.14 40.83
C GLY A 383 2.59 -1.06 40.38
N GLY A 384 2.66 -2.14 41.16
CA GLY A 384 1.97 -3.40 40.86
C GLY A 384 2.65 -4.26 39.80
N ALA A 385 1.94 -5.29 39.36
CA ALA A 385 2.33 -6.23 38.30
C ALA A 385 1.09 -6.71 37.52
N PRO A 386 0.36 -5.82 36.82
CA PRO A 386 -0.75 -6.22 35.95
C PRO A 386 -0.28 -7.11 34.79
N THR A 387 -1.21 -7.91 34.28
CA THR A 387 -1.04 -8.66 33.03
C THR A 387 -1.80 -7.95 31.92
N LEU A 388 -1.13 -7.63 30.82
CA LEU A 388 -1.70 -7.03 29.62
C LEU A 388 -1.48 -7.99 28.45
N SER A 389 -2.55 -8.52 27.84
CA SER A 389 -2.42 -9.54 26.76
C SER A 389 -3.39 -9.30 25.61
N GLY A 390 -2.89 -9.24 24.37
CA GLY A 390 -3.74 -9.08 23.18
C GLY A 390 -4.46 -7.72 23.12
N LEU A 391 -3.78 -6.62 23.47
CA LEU A 391 -4.38 -5.28 23.50
C LEU A 391 -3.95 -4.44 22.30
N VAL A 392 -4.90 -3.69 21.73
CA VAL A 392 -4.64 -2.69 20.69
C VAL A 392 -4.71 -1.30 21.31
N VAL A 393 -3.56 -0.70 21.58
CA VAL A 393 -3.44 0.65 22.15
C VAL A 393 -3.13 1.63 21.01
N ARG A 394 -4.15 2.36 20.52
CA ARG A 394 -4.02 3.17 19.29
C ARG A 394 -4.54 4.60 19.39
N GLY A 395 -3.81 5.55 18.81
CA GLY A 395 -4.28 6.94 18.69
C GLY A 395 -4.52 7.65 20.02
N ASN A 396 -3.86 7.24 21.10
CA ASN A 396 -3.97 7.88 22.41
C ASN A 396 -2.92 8.99 22.59
N ALA A 397 -3.23 9.93 23.47
CA ALA A 397 -2.51 11.19 23.62
C ALA A 397 -2.14 11.48 25.08
N ALA A 398 -0.84 11.54 25.37
CA ALA A 398 -0.30 12.17 26.59
C ALA A 398 0.18 13.59 26.23
N MET A 399 -0.77 14.45 25.85
CA MET A 399 -0.51 15.71 25.15
C MET A 399 -0.51 16.94 26.06
N ILE A 400 -0.15 18.09 25.48
CA ILE A 400 0.01 19.34 26.20
C ILE A 400 -0.86 20.43 25.58
N GLY A 401 -1.81 20.92 26.36
CA GLY A 401 -2.52 22.17 26.10
C GLY A 401 -1.60 23.41 26.15
N GLY A 402 -0.98 23.75 25.02
CA GLY A 402 -0.42 25.07 24.74
C GLY A 402 1.10 25.22 24.85
N SER A 403 1.64 26.22 24.15
CA SER A 403 3.07 26.41 23.89
C SER A 403 3.92 26.73 25.15
N GLY A 404 4.74 25.76 25.60
CA GLY A 404 5.97 26.01 26.36
C GLY A 404 6.23 25.09 27.57
N TYR A 405 7.31 24.29 27.47
CA TYR A 405 8.05 23.56 28.51
C TYR A 405 7.23 22.64 29.44
N ARG A 406 6.83 21.45 28.96
CA ARG A 406 6.02 20.51 29.76
C ARG A 406 6.33 19.07 29.37
N TYR A 407 6.26 18.19 30.35
CA TYR A 407 6.64 16.79 30.24
C TYR A 407 5.40 15.90 30.16
N GLY A 408 5.32 15.05 29.14
CA GLY A 408 4.28 14.06 28.94
C GLY A 408 4.89 12.75 28.45
N TYR A 409 4.58 11.65 29.11
CA TYR A 409 5.24 10.35 28.92
C TYR A 409 4.25 9.23 28.59
N GLY A 410 4.57 8.36 27.63
CA GLY A 410 3.75 7.18 27.34
C GLY A 410 2.41 7.57 26.74
N GLY A 411 2.40 7.99 25.48
CA GLY A 411 1.15 8.34 24.77
C GLY A 411 0.18 7.16 24.75
N GLY A 412 0.69 5.97 24.42
CA GLY A 412 0.00 4.70 24.58
C GLY A 412 -0.03 4.24 26.03
N ILE A 413 1.12 3.78 26.55
CA ILE A 413 1.25 3.22 27.90
C ILE A 413 2.43 3.85 28.67
N SER A 414 2.23 4.13 29.96
CA SER A 414 3.30 4.47 30.89
C SER A 414 3.41 3.46 32.03
N PHE A 415 4.64 3.01 32.28
CA PHE A 415 5.08 2.05 33.28
C PHE A 415 5.97 2.76 34.31
N VAL A 416 5.57 2.78 35.59
CA VAL A 416 6.32 3.47 36.66
C VAL A 416 6.49 2.55 37.87
N SER A 417 7.74 2.19 38.18
CA SER A 417 8.12 1.37 39.35
C SER A 417 7.35 0.03 39.48
N ASP A 418 6.97 -0.56 38.34
CA ASP A 418 6.16 -1.78 38.24
C ASP A 418 6.97 -3.01 37.75
N ASP A 419 6.34 -4.18 37.90
CA ASP A 419 6.84 -5.49 37.46
C ASP A 419 5.86 -6.15 36.45
N SER A 420 5.23 -5.39 35.53
CA SER A 420 4.15 -5.87 34.63
C SER A 420 4.56 -6.98 33.65
N ILE A 421 3.59 -7.78 33.20
CA ILE A 421 3.73 -8.73 32.08
C ILE A 421 2.89 -8.24 30.90
N VAL A 422 3.50 -8.15 29.72
CA VAL A 422 2.91 -7.52 28.53
C VAL A 422 3.16 -8.42 27.31
N GLU A 423 2.12 -8.97 26.73
CA GLU A 423 2.20 -10.03 25.71
C GLU A 423 1.31 -9.74 24.51
N ASN A 424 1.85 -9.79 23.29
CA ASN A 424 1.08 -9.69 22.04
C ASN A 424 0.25 -8.40 21.93
N LEU A 425 0.84 -7.24 22.24
CA LEU A 425 0.19 -5.94 22.07
C LEU A 425 0.46 -5.34 20.69
N THR A 426 -0.48 -4.51 20.22
CA THR A 426 -0.27 -3.57 19.12
C THR A 426 -0.37 -2.14 19.65
N VAL A 427 0.73 -1.39 19.58
CA VAL A 427 0.85 -0.02 20.10
C VAL A 427 1.11 0.91 18.93
N GLN A 428 0.05 1.56 18.42
CA GLN A 428 0.11 2.27 17.13
C GLN A 428 -0.34 3.74 17.18
N GLY A 429 0.41 4.64 16.55
CA GLY A 429 -0.06 6.01 16.30
C GLY A 429 -0.33 6.83 17.56
N ASN A 430 0.26 6.47 18.70
CA ASN A 430 0.09 7.20 19.96
C ASN A 430 1.11 8.34 20.08
N ILE A 431 0.72 9.43 20.75
CA ILE A 431 1.48 10.68 20.79
C ILE A 431 1.75 11.09 22.24
N ALA A 432 2.99 11.43 22.56
CA ALA A 432 3.37 11.99 23.85
C ALA A 432 3.98 13.39 23.68
N GLY A 433 3.68 14.28 24.63
CA GLY A 433 4.18 15.65 24.60
C GLY A 433 5.71 15.77 24.73
N TRP A 434 6.38 14.76 25.28
CA TRP A 434 7.82 14.78 25.56
C TRP A 434 8.54 13.51 25.10
N SER A 435 8.20 12.35 25.67
CA SER A 435 8.93 11.10 25.37
C SER A 435 8.05 9.86 25.47
N GLY A 436 8.40 8.80 24.75
CA GLY A 436 7.64 7.54 24.74
C GLY A 436 6.28 7.74 24.09
N GLY A 437 6.23 7.94 22.78
CA GLY A 437 4.96 8.09 22.05
C GLY A 437 4.10 6.84 22.23
N GLY A 438 4.68 5.67 21.98
CA GLY A 438 4.08 4.37 22.30
C GLY A 438 4.18 4.04 23.79
N LEU A 439 5.39 3.67 24.23
CA LEU A 439 5.67 3.18 25.58
C LEU A 439 6.68 4.07 26.33
N ALA A 440 6.43 4.34 27.61
CA ALA A 440 7.40 5.00 28.50
C ALA A 440 7.58 4.22 29.82
N PHE A 441 8.83 4.02 30.23
CA PHE A 441 9.23 3.28 31.43
C PHE A 441 10.06 4.17 32.37
N GLU A 442 9.73 4.18 33.67
CA GLU A 442 10.50 4.85 34.72
C GLU A 442 10.72 3.92 35.92
N ASP A 443 11.97 3.52 36.14
CA ASP A 443 12.39 2.56 37.19
C ASP A 443 11.58 1.23 37.20
N SER A 444 10.97 0.89 36.06
CA SER A 444 10.19 -0.32 35.80
C SER A 444 11.07 -1.51 35.40
N ARG A 445 10.54 -2.73 35.54
CA ARG A 445 11.12 -3.96 34.96
C ARG A 445 10.10 -4.80 34.18
N ALA A 446 9.07 -4.17 33.63
CA ALA A 446 8.06 -4.86 32.85
C ALA A 446 8.67 -5.73 31.74
N ALA A 447 8.08 -6.90 31.54
CA ALA A 447 8.47 -7.84 30.48
C ALA A 447 7.53 -7.68 29.29
N ILE A 448 8.09 -7.29 28.14
CA ILE A 448 7.39 -7.06 26.88
C ILE A 448 7.72 -8.18 25.91
N PHE A 449 6.70 -8.91 25.45
CA PHE A 449 6.83 -10.04 24.55
C PHE A 449 5.89 -9.91 23.34
N GLY A 450 6.36 -10.33 22.16
CA GLY A 450 5.50 -10.51 20.97
C GLY A 450 4.79 -9.24 20.48
N THR A 451 5.32 -8.06 20.80
CA THR A 451 4.59 -6.78 20.74
C THR A 451 5.05 -5.91 19.56
N ASP A 452 4.09 -5.31 18.87
CA ASP A 452 4.28 -4.36 17.78
C ASP A 452 4.18 -2.91 18.29
N ILE A 453 5.22 -2.09 18.03
CA ILE A 453 5.30 -0.68 18.40
C ILE A 453 5.54 0.13 17.13
N ILE A 454 4.46 0.67 16.57
CA ILE A 454 4.40 1.15 15.17
C ILE A 454 3.91 2.61 15.09
N GLU A 455 4.55 3.45 14.26
CA GLU A 455 4.05 4.80 13.90
C GLU A 455 3.75 5.74 15.08
N ASN A 456 4.37 5.53 16.25
CA ASN A 456 4.14 6.40 17.41
C ASN A 456 5.01 7.66 17.37
N GLY A 457 4.48 8.77 17.93
CA GLY A 457 5.08 10.10 17.85
C GLY A 457 4.38 11.01 16.82
N PRO A 458 4.97 12.19 16.50
CA PRO A 458 6.24 12.71 17.01
C PRO A 458 6.21 13.10 18.49
N VAL A 459 7.36 12.95 19.17
CA VAL A 459 7.59 13.37 20.56
C VAL A 459 8.80 14.33 20.67
N GLN A 460 8.80 15.27 21.61
CA GLN A 460 9.77 16.41 21.65
C GLN A 460 11.20 16.10 22.14
N ALA A 461 11.40 14.99 22.86
CA ALA A 461 12.65 14.70 23.59
C ALA A 461 13.10 13.23 23.49
N GLY A 462 12.62 12.50 22.48
CA GLY A 462 13.09 11.15 22.14
C GLY A 462 12.22 9.99 22.62
N GLY A 463 12.41 8.85 21.97
CA GLY A 463 11.63 7.63 22.15
C GLY A 463 10.25 7.78 21.51
N GLY A 464 10.18 7.93 20.19
CA GLY A 464 8.89 7.93 19.49
C GLY A 464 8.13 6.64 19.77
N GLY A 465 8.80 5.50 19.63
CA GLY A 465 8.27 4.20 20.01
C GLY A 465 8.40 3.94 21.52
N VAL A 466 9.64 3.86 22.01
CA VAL A 466 9.98 3.43 23.36
C VAL A 466 10.91 4.42 24.06
N TYR A 467 10.57 4.80 25.29
CA TYR A 467 11.41 5.59 26.19
C TYR A 467 11.64 4.86 27.51
N VAL A 468 12.90 4.71 27.94
CA VAL A 468 13.26 4.08 29.22
C VAL A 468 14.18 4.98 30.03
N MET A 469 13.75 5.33 31.25
CA MET A 469 14.57 6.00 32.26
C MET A 469 14.77 5.05 33.46
N GLY A 470 16.03 4.68 33.74
CA GLY A 470 16.35 3.75 34.81
C GLY A 470 15.75 2.36 34.60
N GLY A 471 15.52 1.62 35.69
CA GLY A 471 14.92 0.29 35.62
C GLY A 471 15.70 -0.76 34.80
N ALA A 472 15.01 -1.85 34.46
CA ALA A 472 15.52 -2.95 33.64
C ALA A 472 14.37 -3.72 32.94
N PRO A 473 13.56 -3.07 32.06
CA PRO A 473 12.55 -3.76 31.27
C PRO A 473 13.19 -4.68 30.22
N SER A 474 12.49 -5.75 29.84
CA SER A 474 12.94 -6.69 28.82
C SER A 474 12.01 -6.69 27.61
N PHE A 475 12.57 -6.74 26.41
CA PHE A 475 11.87 -6.81 25.13
C PHE A 475 12.30 -8.08 24.41
N GLU A 476 11.38 -9.00 24.16
CA GLU A 476 11.61 -10.26 23.46
C GLU A 476 10.62 -10.40 22.29
N ASN A 477 11.11 -10.71 21.09
CA ASN A 477 10.29 -10.86 19.87
C ASN A 477 9.39 -9.62 19.64
N VAL A 478 10.00 -8.44 19.71
CA VAL A 478 9.33 -7.12 19.62
C VAL A 478 9.71 -6.41 18.32
N ARG A 479 8.73 -5.74 17.71
CA ARG A 479 8.92 -4.89 16.54
C ARG A 479 8.79 -3.42 16.92
N ILE A 480 9.74 -2.60 16.47
CA ILE A 480 9.75 -1.14 16.69
C ILE A 480 9.93 -0.47 15.32
N THR A 481 8.83 -0.10 14.67
CA THR A 481 8.82 0.34 13.27
C THR A 481 8.22 1.74 13.06
N ALA A 482 8.84 2.55 12.20
CA ALA A 482 8.30 3.82 11.71
C ALA A 482 7.91 4.85 12.80
N ASN A 483 8.48 4.75 14.01
CA ASN A 483 8.20 5.70 15.08
C ASN A 483 9.05 6.98 14.93
N GLU A 484 8.54 8.11 15.43
CA GLU A 484 9.08 9.44 15.17
C GLU A 484 9.42 10.23 16.45
N ALA A 485 10.59 10.87 16.48
CA ALA A 485 10.95 11.84 17.50
C ALA A 485 11.43 13.16 16.88
N GLN A 486 10.81 14.27 17.27
CA GLN A 486 11.19 15.61 16.87
C GLN A 486 12.09 16.23 17.94
N GLU A 487 13.33 16.58 17.60
CA GLU A 487 14.20 17.42 18.41
C GLU A 487 13.76 18.88 18.31
N ASP A 488 13.14 19.37 19.39
CA ASP A 488 12.89 20.78 19.62
C ASP A 488 13.71 21.26 20.84
N TYR A 489 14.39 22.40 20.72
CA TYR A 489 15.13 23.13 21.77
C TYR A 489 16.54 22.66 22.17
N GLY A 490 17.17 21.79 21.38
CA GLY A 490 18.55 21.31 21.59
C GLY A 490 18.61 20.08 22.48
N GLU A 491 17.55 19.27 22.47
CA GLU A 491 17.42 18.06 23.29
C GLU A 491 17.81 16.80 22.53
N THR A 492 17.93 15.70 23.27
CA THR A 492 18.43 14.42 22.77
C THR A 492 17.31 13.62 22.16
N VAL A 493 17.53 12.93 21.03
CA VAL A 493 16.50 12.07 20.42
C VAL A 493 17.06 10.70 20.08
N GLY A 494 16.17 9.72 20.17
CA GLY A 494 16.18 8.53 19.33
C GLY A 494 14.76 8.30 18.81
N GLY A 495 14.60 7.94 17.54
CA GLY A 495 13.29 7.85 16.88
C GLY A 495 12.50 6.63 17.35
N GLY A 496 13.12 5.45 17.26
CA GLY A 496 12.55 4.20 17.77
C GLY A 496 12.63 4.11 19.29
N VAL A 497 13.85 4.04 19.82
CA VAL A 497 14.15 3.72 21.21
C VAL A 497 15.07 4.76 21.84
N TYR A 498 14.76 5.17 23.06
CA TYR A 498 15.58 6.05 23.89
C TYR A 498 15.84 5.43 25.25
N LEU A 499 17.11 5.33 25.64
CA LEU A 499 17.56 4.66 26.87
C LEU A 499 18.42 5.60 27.72
N ASP A 500 18.02 5.89 28.96
CA ASP A 500 18.80 6.66 29.94
C ASP A 500 19.03 5.88 31.23
N GLY A 501 20.29 5.55 31.52
CA GLY A 501 20.68 5.01 32.82
C GLY A 501 20.11 3.64 33.17
N THR A 502 19.63 2.90 32.17
CA THR A 502 18.90 1.64 32.29
C THR A 502 19.76 0.41 32.02
N GLU A 503 19.33 -0.75 32.53
CA GLU A 503 19.88 -2.07 32.23
C GLU A 503 18.92 -2.90 31.34
N ALA A 504 18.10 -2.23 30.52
CA ALA A 504 17.12 -2.85 29.62
C ALA A 504 17.75 -3.87 28.66
N THR A 505 17.01 -4.93 28.33
CA THR A 505 17.46 -6.01 27.43
C THR A 505 16.55 -6.14 26.22
N PHE A 506 17.13 -6.29 25.04
CA PHE A 506 16.45 -6.51 23.76
C PHE A 506 16.97 -7.82 23.15
N THR A 507 16.07 -8.79 22.96
CA THR A 507 16.35 -10.11 22.39
C THR A 507 15.41 -10.36 21.22
N ASN A 508 15.92 -10.74 20.05
CA ASN A 508 15.08 -11.04 18.87
C ASN A 508 14.18 -9.84 18.49
N VAL A 509 14.75 -8.64 18.43
CA VAL A 509 14.01 -7.37 18.20
C VAL A 509 14.36 -6.81 16.84
N VAL A 510 13.37 -6.24 16.13
CA VAL A 510 13.63 -5.47 14.90
C VAL A 510 13.27 -4.01 15.11
N ILE A 511 14.26 -3.13 14.96
CA ILE A 511 14.15 -1.67 15.10
C ILE A 511 14.39 -1.07 13.71
N ARG A 512 13.32 -0.71 12.99
CA ARG A 512 13.45 -0.28 11.59
C ARG A 512 12.62 0.93 11.16
N ASP A 513 13.10 1.64 10.16
CA ASP A 513 12.44 2.80 9.53
C ASP A 513 12.06 3.93 10.51
N ASN A 514 12.56 3.91 11.75
CA ASN A 514 12.28 4.94 12.74
C ASN A 514 13.08 6.22 12.43
N THR A 515 12.49 7.38 12.72
CA THR A 515 13.05 8.67 12.32
C THR A 515 13.22 9.61 13.50
N SER A 516 14.37 10.28 13.58
CA SER A 516 14.56 11.44 14.44
C SER A 516 15.04 12.67 13.67
N TRP A 517 14.43 13.83 13.90
CA TRP A 517 14.68 15.04 13.11
C TRP A 517 14.47 16.30 13.94
N GLY A 518 15.10 17.41 13.60
CA GLY A 518 14.97 18.64 14.40
C GLY A 518 15.62 19.88 13.81
N VAL A 519 15.50 20.99 14.53
CA VAL A 519 16.00 22.32 14.10
C VAL A 519 17.45 22.55 14.52
N TYR A 520 17.92 21.91 15.59
CA TYR A 520 19.27 22.00 16.11
C TYR A 520 20.10 20.73 15.87
N GLY A 521 19.44 19.61 15.57
CA GLY A 521 20.09 18.36 15.20
C GLY A 521 19.18 17.14 15.27
N GLY A 522 19.81 15.98 15.38
CA GLY A 522 19.14 14.70 15.58
C GLY A 522 20.15 13.55 15.54
N THR A 523 20.00 12.62 16.48
CA THR A 523 20.82 11.41 16.59
C THR A 523 19.95 10.17 16.78
N GLY A 524 20.54 8.98 16.69
CA GLY A 524 19.93 7.75 17.20
C GLY A 524 18.60 7.37 16.56
N GLY A 525 18.45 7.53 15.24
CA GLY A 525 17.18 7.32 14.52
C GLY A 525 16.45 6.03 14.96
N GLY A 526 17.19 4.93 15.07
CA GLY A 526 16.73 3.68 15.68
C GLY A 526 16.84 3.71 17.19
N VAL A 527 18.06 3.83 17.72
CA VAL A 527 18.37 3.75 19.16
C VAL A 527 19.27 4.90 19.61
N TYR A 528 18.90 5.54 20.72
CA TYR A 528 19.75 6.49 21.45
C TYR A 528 20.03 6.01 22.88
N VAL A 529 21.29 6.06 23.31
CA VAL A 529 21.74 5.63 24.65
C VAL A 529 22.49 6.73 25.39
N GLN A 530 22.08 6.99 26.64
CA GLN A 530 22.79 7.86 27.57
C GLN A 530 22.74 7.37 29.03
N GLY A 531 23.24 8.21 29.94
CA GLY A 531 23.35 7.90 31.36
C GLY A 531 24.55 7.00 31.67
N THR A 532 24.45 6.24 32.75
CA THR A 532 25.50 5.30 33.22
C THR A 532 25.12 3.82 33.09
N GLY A 533 24.03 3.53 32.37
CA GLY A 533 23.51 2.18 32.18
C GLY A 533 24.28 1.35 31.15
N SER A 534 23.98 0.07 31.12
CA SER A 534 24.62 -0.93 30.27
C SER A 534 23.60 -1.83 29.54
N PRO A 535 22.65 -1.26 28.75
CA PRO A 535 21.61 -2.05 28.10
C PRO A 535 22.18 -3.05 27.09
N ALA A 536 21.52 -4.20 26.96
CA ALA A 536 22.00 -5.32 26.16
C ALA A 536 21.10 -5.60 24.96
N PHE A 537 21.73 -5.87 23.82
CA PHE A 537 21.09 -6.22 22.56
C PHE A 537 21.66 -7.57 22.09
N VAL A 538 20.77 -8.55 21.88
CA VAL A 538 21.08 -9.90 21.41
C VAL A 538 20.13 -10.24 20.26
N ASN A 539 20.64 -10.75 19.13
CA ASN A 539 19.81 -11.09 17.95
C ASN A 539 18.92 -9.91 17.46
N VAL A 540 19.42 -8.68 17.57
CA VAL A 540 18.66 -7.47 17.19
C VAL A 540 19.04 -7.01 15.79
N VAL A 541 18.05 -6.70 14.97
CA VAL A 541 18.23 -6.03 13.66
C VAL A 541 17.89 -4.54 13.81
N VAL A 542 18.81 -3.66 13.38
CA VAL A 542 18.62 -2.21 13.39
C VAL A 542 18.81 -1.67 11.96
N GLU A 543 17.71 -1.40 11.25
CA GLU A 543 17.74 -1.21 9.79
C GLU A 543 16.97 0.03 9.27
N ARG A 544 17.50 0.72 8.25
CA ARG A 544 16.86 1.88 7.57
C ARG A 544 16.39 3.03 8.47
N ASN A 545 16.81 3.07 9.73
CA ASN A 545 16.45 4.17 10.61
C ASN A 545 17.19 5.45 10.19
N THR A 546 16.53 6.59 10.35
CA THR A 546 16.98 7.87 9.78
C THR A 546 17.14 8.94 10.84
N THR A 547 18.23 9.68 10.76
CA THR A 547 18.45 10.91 11.53
C THR A 547 19.21 11.96 10.73
N VAL A 548 19.38 13.16 11.29
CA VAL A 548 20.00 14.30 10.57
C VAL A 548 21.50 14.48 10.84
N ASP A 549 22.04 14.10 12.00
CA ASP A 549 23.47 14.30 12.33
C ASP A 549 24.30 13.01 12.36
N ALA A 550 23.98 12.04 13.24
CA ALA A 550 24.85 10.90 13.51
C ALA A 550 24.15 9.70 14.16
N GLY A 551 24.59 8.49 13.80
CA GLY A 551 24.04 7.23 14.32
C GLY A 551 22.57 7.09 13.96
N GLY A 552 22.29 6.98 12.66
CA GLY A 552 20.95 6.67 12.15
C GLY A 552 20.42 5.38 12.76
N GLY A 553 21.25 4.34 12.85
CA GLY A 553 20.92 3.10 13.55
C GLY A 553 21.03 3.28 15.06
N VAL A 554 22.27 3.35 15.56
CA VAL A 554 22.54 3.47 17.00
C VAL A 554 23.44 4.66 17.31
N TYR A 555 23.04 5.51 18.26
CA TYR A 555 23.87 6.56 18.83
C TYR A 555 24.08 6.39 20.33
N VAL A 556 25.34 6.46 20.78
CA VAL A 556 25.72 6.34 22.20
C VAL A 556 26.40 7.62 22.67
N TRP A 557 25.69 8.42 23.47
CA TRP A 557 26.27 9.61 24.11
C TRP A 557 27.10 9.26 25.34
N SER A 558 26.58 8.34 26.17
CA SER A 558 27.27 7.79 27.34
C SER A 558 26.66 6.45 27.74
N GLY A 559 27.30 5.75 28.69
CA GLY A 559 26.93 4.39 29.07
C GLY A 559 27.83 3.35 28.40
N THR A 560 27.47 2.07 28.51
CA THR A 560 28.22 0.95 27.91
C THR A 560 27.28 -0.12 27.35
N PRO A 561 26.48 0.18 26.31
CA PRO A 561 25.63 -0.84 25.70
C PRO A 561 26.45 -2.00 25.12
N THR A 562 25.89 -3.21 25.16
CA THR A 562 26.50 -4.41 24.58
C THR A 562 25.66 -4.95 23.43
N PHE A 563 26.32 -5.24 22.31
CA PHE A 563 25.72 -5.84 21.12
C PHE A 563 26.36 -7.22 20.90
N GLN A 564 25.54 -8.26 20.78
CA GLN A 564 25.96 -9.61 20.48
C GLN A 564 25.03 -10.19 19.41
N TYR A 565 25.58 -10.80 18.37
CA TYR A 565 24.81 -11.39 17.26
C TYR A 565 23.76 -10.43 16.65
N CYS A 566 24.01 -9.12 16.67
CA CYS A 566 23.12 -8.11 16.10
C CYS A 566 23.52 -7.75 14.67
N ASP A 567 22.55 -7.33 13.87
CA ASP A 567 22.77 -6.67 12.58
C ASP A 567 22.45 -5.17 12.68
N ILE A 568 23.35 -4.32 12.21
CA ILE A 568 23.14 -2.87 12.15
C ILE A 568 23.48 -2.42 10.73
N TYR A 569 22.47 -2.16 9.91
CA TYR A 569 22.62 -2.01 8.46
C TYR A 569 21.74 -0.92 7.83
N GLY A 570 22.27 -0.23 6.82
CA GLY A 570 21.47 0.60 5.91
C GLY A 570 20.84 1.84 6.55
N ASN A 571 21.30 2.28 7.72
CA ASN A 571 20.74 3.43 8.41
C ASN A 571 21.37 4.75 7.93
N THR A 572 20.65 5.87 8.08
CA THR A 572 21.05 7.20 7.58
C THR A 572 21.26 8.19 8.73
N PRO A 573 22.37 8.95 8.81
CA PRO A 573 23.44 9.04 7.81
C PRO A 573 24.52 7.95 7.94
N ASP A 574 24.61 7.30 9.10
CA ASP A 574 25.57 6.24 9.43
C ASP A 574 24.90 5.19 10.33
N ASP A 575 25.34 3.94 10.29
CA ASP A 575 24.82 2.86 11.14
C ASP A 575 25.09 3.06 12.64
N THR A 576 26.26 3.62 12.99
CA THR A 576 26.67 3.82 14.39
C THR A 576 27.26 5.22 14.64
N GLY A 577 27.07 5.74 15.85
CA GLY A 577 27.63 7.03 16.27
C GLY A 577 27.94 7.09 17.77
N GLY A 578 29.02 7.79 18.15
CA GLY A 578 29.40 7.99 19.56
C GLY A 578 30.15 6.82 20.23
N PHE A 579 30.08 5.60 19.68
CA PHE A 579 30.84 4.43 20.12
C PHE A 579 31.70 3.82 19.00
N THR A 580 32.32 2.67 19.28
CA THR A 580 33.05 1.89 18.25
C THR A 580 32.07 0.93 17.59
N ASP A 581 31.96 1.00 16.26
CA ASP A 581 31.26 0.04 15.41
C ASP A 581 31.51 -1.42 15.87
N PRO A 582 30.46 -2.18 16.23
CA PRO A 582 30.58 -3.55 16.75
C PRO A 582 30.77 -4.61 15.66
N THR A 583 30.65 -4.26 14.38
CA THR A 583 30.67 -5.19 13.24
C THR A 583 31.89 -6.11 13.26
N GLY A 584 31.66 -7.42 13.21
CA GLY A 584 32.69 -8.46 13.20
C GLY A 584 33.27 -8.82 14.59
N ALA A 585 32.72 -8.28 15.68
CA ALA A 585 32.98 -8.73 17.06
C ALA A 585 31.72 -9.36 17.67
N GLU A 586 31.88 -10.33 18.57
CA GLU A 586 30.76 -10.99 19.32
C GLU A 586 29.56 -11.41 18.45
N GLY A 587 29.82 -11.88 17.21
CA GLY A 587 28.79 -12.33 16.27
C GLY A 587 28.11 -11.23 15.44
N ASN A 588 28.34 -9.95 15.74
CA ASN A 588 27.63 -8.84 15.07
C ASN A 588 28.02 -8.71 13.59
N VAL A 589 27.03 -8.35 12.76
CA VAL A 589 27.13 -8.16 11.31
C VAL A 589 26.57 -6.79 10.88
N SER A 590 26.71 -6.48 9.58
CA SER A 590 26.15 -5.30 8.93
C SER A 590 25.91 -5.68 7.47
N ILE A 591 24.75 -6.27 7.20
CA ILE A 591 24.34 -6.84 5.91
C ILE A 591 22.85 -6.56 5.66
N ASP A 592 22.40 -6.65 4.41
CA ASP A 592 20.97 -6.60 4.09
C ASP A 592 20.26 -7.79 4.76
N PRO A 593 19.23 -7.57 5.62
CA PRO A 593 18.45 -8.65 6.22
C PRO A 593 17.69 -9.51 5.20
N GLU A 594 17.46 -9.00 3.98
CA GLU A 594 16.64 -9.64 2.95
C GLU A 594 15.20 -9.96 3.43
N PHE A 595 14.55 -9.03 4.14
CA PHE A 595 13.13 -9.15 4.51
C PHE A 595 12.22 -9.29 3.28
N THR A 596 11.26 -10.22 3.33
CA THR A 596 10.40 -10.57 2.19
C THR A 596 9.04 -9.89 2.17
N ASP A 597 8.55 -9.44 3.34
CA ASP A 597 7.22 -8.85 3.51
C ASP A 597 7.15 -7.83 4.67
N ASP A 598 5.95 -7.29 4.88
CA ASP A 598 5.66 -6.34 5.95
C ASP A 598 5.59 -6.98 7.35
N LEU A 599 5.58 -8.31 7.48
CA LEU A 599 5.66 -9.03 8.75
C LEU A 599 7.11 -9.28 9.19
N LEU A 600 8.09 -8.97 8.33
CA LEU A 600 9.52 -9.03 8.58
C LEU A 600 10.10 -10.46 8.56
N HIS A 601 9.50 -11.37 7.80
CA HIS A 601 10.10 -12.69 7.57
C HIS A 601 11.39 -12.55 6.73
N LEU A 602 12.46 -13.23 7.14
CA LEU A 602 13.71 -13.30 6.38
C LEU A 602 13.50 -14.13 5.11
N ALA A 603 14.21 -13.79 4.03
CA ALA A 603 14.29 -14.69 2.87
C ALA A 603 15.16 -15.90 3.20
N ALA A 604 14.82 -17.08 2.67
CA ALA A 604 15.68 -18.29 2.66
C ALA A 604 17.11 -18.12 2.08
N THR A 605 17.47 -16.94 1.57
CA THR A 605 18.84 -16.57 1.15
C THR A 605 19.58 -15.67 2.13
N SER A 606 18.89 -15.14 3.14
CA SER A 606 19.44 -14.26 4.15
C SER A 606 20.56 -14.94 4.93
N ALA A 607 21.61 -14.19 5.22
CA ALA A 607 22.70 -14.65 6.07
C ALA A 607 22.48 -14.31 7.56
N LEU A 608 21.25 -13.90 7.92
CA LEU A 608 20.77 -13.77 9.31
C LEU A 608 20.09 -15.05 9.83
N ILE A 609 19.77 -15.99 8.93
CA ILE A 609 19.29 -17.33 9.29
C ILE A 609 20.43 -18.12 9.95
N ASP A 610 20.14 -18.88 11.01
CA ASP A 610 21.10 -19.74 11.75
C ASP A 610 22.30 -18.94 12.37
N ALA A 611 22.17 -17.61 12.49
CA ALA A 611 23.28 -16.68 12.71
C ALA A 611 23.35 -16.02 14.10
N GLY A 612 22.32 -16.20 14.93
CA GLY A 612 22.17 -15.57 16.25
C GLY A 612 22.96 -16.24 17.37
N ASP A 613 22.55 -15.98 18.61
CA ASP A 613 23.17 -16.55 19.81
C ASP A 613 23.02 -18.08 19.82
N PRO A 614 24.13 -18.86 19.75
CA PRO A 614 24.10 -20.32 19.69
C PRO A 614 23.73 -21.00 21.03
N THR A 615 23.30 -20.22 22.03
CA THR A 615 22.67 -20.70 23.26
C THR A 615 21.16 -20.59 23.25
N LEU A 616 20.59 -19.87 22.28
CA LEU A 616 19.18 -19.86 21.91
C LEU A 616 18.99 -20.80 20.71
N LEU A 617 17.86 -21.50 20.65
CA LEU A 617 17.49 -22.38 19.55
C LEU A 617 16.06 -22.04 19.14
N ASP A 618 15.79 -22.15 17.84
CA ASP A 618 14.46 -21.96 17.28
C ASP A 618 13.60 -23.23 17.45
N PRO A 619 12.28 -23.19 17.17
CA PRO A 619 11.38 -24.32 17.40
C PRO A 619 11.76 -25.61 16.64
N ASP A 620 12.60 -25.54 15.61
CA ASP A 620 13.11 -26.68 14.82
C ASP A 620 14.42 -27.29 15.38
N GLU A 621 14.95 -26.75 16.48
CA GLU A 621 16.25 -27.06 17.11
C GLU A 621 17.51 -26.51 16.37
N SER A 622 17.36 -25.61 15.40
CA SER A 622 18.47 -24.85 14.76
C SER A 622 19.06 -23.75 15.68
N ILE A 623 20.12 -23.06 15.23
CA ILE A 623 20.64 -21.89 15.97
C ILE A 623 19.69 -20.73 15.74
N SER A 624 19.36 -20.01 16.83
CA SER A 624 18.43 -18.90 16.74
C SER A 624 18.75 -17.89 15.63
N ASP A 625 17.74 -17.54 14.84
CA ASP A 625 17.80 -16.48 13.84
C ASP A 625 18.05 -15.08 14.44
N VAL A 626 18.61 -14.17 13.64
CA VAL A 626 18.76 -12.75 14.00
C VAL A 626 17.56 -11.95 13.50
N GLY A 627 16.62 -11.66 14.40
CA GLY A 627 15.44 -10.83 14.09
C GLY A 627 14.20 -11.23 14.89
N LEU A 628 13.03 -10.83 14.40
CA LEU A 628 11.74 -10.94 15.11
C LEU A 628 11.30 -12.38 15.40
N PHE A 629 11.68 -13.30 14.51
CA PHE A 629 11.30 -14.72 14.54
C PHE A 629 12.42 -15.63 15.04
N GLY A 630 13.47 -15.07 15.64
CA GLY A 630 14.44 -15.85 16.40
C GLY A 630 13.90 -16.26 17.78
N GLY A 631 14.55 -17.25 18.36
CA GLY A 631 14.38 -17.76 19.71
C GLY A 631 13.35 -18.88 19.85
N PRO A 632 13.36 -19.56 21.02
CA PRO A 632 12.44 -20.67 21.30
C PRO A 632 10.97 -20.24 21.37
N SER A 633 10.73 -18.92 21.41
CA SER A 633 9.43 -18.26 21.54
C SER A 633 8.82 -17.85 20.19
N ALA A 634 9.50 -18.09 19.06
CA ALA A 634 9.08 -17.64 17.73
C ALA A 634 7.73 -18.21 17.25
N GLY A 635 7.44 -19.47 17.60
CA GLY A 635 6.21 -20.18 17.20
C GLY A 635 6.08 -20.42 15.69
N ASP A 636 4.89 -20.82 15.24
CA ASP A 636 4.54 -21.08 13.82
C ASP A 636 4.55 -19.81 12.92
N ARG A 637 5.20 -18.72 13.37
CA ARG A 637 5.46 -17.50 12.58
C ARG A 637 6.84 -17.49 11.94
N ASP A 638 7.71 -18.43 12.30
CA ASP A 638 8.87 -18.72 11.46
C ASP A 638 8.39 -19.34 10.14
N LEU A 639 8.54 -18.57 9.06
CA LEU A 639 8.17 -18.89 7.69
C LEU A 639 9.33 -18.58 6.73
N ASP A 640 10.58 -18.82 7.16
CA ASP A 640 11.82 -18.55 6.39
C ASP A 640 11.81 -19.10 4.95
N GLY A 641 11.03 -20.16 4.71
CA GLY A 641 10.79 -20.77 3.40
C GLY A 641 11.71 -21.96 3.07
N ASP A 642 12.38 -22.57 4.06
CA ASP A 642 13.12 -23.84 3.90
C ASP A 642 12.24 -24.98 3.34
N GLY A 643 10.95 -24.99 3.75
CA GLY A 643 9.90 -25.85 3.23
C GLY A 643 9.43 -27.00 4.13
N TRP A 644 9.74 -27.04 5.43
CA TRP A 644 9.29 -28.11 6.34
C TRP A 644 8.62 -27.62 7.63
N PRO A 645 7.40 -28.10 7.97
CA PRO A 645 6.87 -27.97 9.33
C PRO A 645 7.71 -28.74 10.35
N ALA A 646 7.69 -28.29 11.62
CA ALA A 646 8.46 -28.80 12.77
C ALA A 646 8.33 -30.31 13.12
N TRP A 647 7.65 -31.11 12.29
CA TRP A 647 7.52 -32.57 12.43
C TRP A 647 8.05 -33.35 11.20
N TRP A 648 8.93 -32.78 10.36
CA TRP A 648 9.44 -33.45 9.15
C TRP A 648 10.96 -33.34 8.88
N LEU A 649 11.76 -34.17 9.55
CA LEU A 649 13.19 -34.35 9.22
C LEU A 649 13.42 -35.43 8.12
N PRO A 650 13.91 -35.09 6.91
CA PRO A 650 14.32 -36.06 5.89
C PRO A 650 15.69 -36.70 6.20
N GLY A 651 15.75 -37.52 7.26
CA GLY A 651 16.98 -38.26 7.62
C GLY A 651 16.80 -39.52 8.47
N ALA A 652 15.69 -39.66 9.20
CA ALA A 652 15.56 -40.66 10.27
C ALA A 652 14.79 -41.95 9.88
N TRP A 653 15.08 -42.55 8.71
CA TRP A 653 14.54 -43.87 8.33
C TRP A 653 15.62 -44.94 8.14
N ASP A 654 16.35 -45.27 9.21
CA ASP A 654 17.01 -46.59 9.30
C ASP A 654 17.15 -47.14 10.75
N ALA A 655 16.22 -46.83 11.65
CA ALA A 655 15.87 -47.68 12.81
C ALA A 655 14.65 -47.15 13.61
N ILE A 656 13.48 -47.77 13.45
CA ILE A 656 12.68 -48.36 14.55
C ILE A 656 11.56 -49.19 13.92
N SER A 657 11.42 -50.43 14.37
CA SER A 657 10.40 -51.35 13.90
C SER A 657 9.07 -51.12 14.63
N SER A 658 7.99 -50.94 13.85
CA SER A 658 6.61 -51.32 14.16
C SER A 658 6.28 -51.70 15.62
N SER A 659 5.72 -50.77 16.40
CA SER A 659 4.44 -50.95 17.13
C SER A 659 4.27 -49.94 18.28
N THR A 660 3.54 -48.85 18.04
CA THR A 660 2.41 -48.35 18.86
C THR A 660 1.87 -47.09 18.19
N PHE A 661 0.67 -47.19 17.63
CA PHE A 661 -0.21 -46.02 17.51
C PHE A 661 -0.70 -45.72 18.93
N ASP A 662 -0.63 -44.48 19.37
CA ASP A 662 -1.41 -43.99 20.49
C ASP A 662 -2.18 -42.76 20.01
N CYS A 663 -3.48 -42.73 20.29
CA CYS A 663 -4.39 -41.67 19.89
C CYS A 663 -5.01 -41.11 21.16
N ASP A 664 -4.20 -40.35 21.90
CA ASP A 664 -4.59 -39.55 23.06
C ASP A 664 -3.53 -38.44 23.21
N ASP A 665 -3.69 -37.36 22.44
CA ASP A 665 -3.55 -36.03 23.03
C ASP A 665 -4.59 -35.11 22.38
N ALA A 666 -5.14 -34.19 23.17
CA ALA A 666 -6.41 -33.55 22.86
C ALA A 666 -6.30 -32.03 22.84
N ASP A 667 -6.02 -31.47 21.66
CA ASP A 667 -6.27 -30.06 21.29
C ASP A 667 -6.47 -29.97 19.77
N ALA A 668 -7.60 -30.54 19.29
CA ALA A 668 -7.97 -30.58 17.87
C ALA A 668 -9.47 -30.31 17.65
N ALA A 669 -9.92 -29.15 18.11
CA ALA A 669 -11.06 -28.40 17.58
C ALA A 669 -10.59 -26.94 17.53
N VAL A 670 -10.54 -26.24 16.41
CA VAL A 670 -11.51 -26.22 15.29
C VAL A 670 -10.79 -26.22 13.93
N TYR A 671 -11.04 -27.21 13.08
CA TYR A 671 -10.99 -27.09 11.60
C TYR A 671 -11.75 -28.28 10.97
N ALA A 672 -13.07 -28.19 10.91
CA ALA A 672 -13.91 -29.18 10.25
C ALA A 672 -13.88 -28.96 8.71
N GLY A 673 -12.84 -29.48 8.03
CA GLY A 673 -12.63 -29.15 6.60
C GLY A 673 -12.08 -30.25 5.67
N ALA A 674 -11.33 -31.24 6.18
CA ALA A 674 -10.86 -32.37 5.36
C ALA A 674 -10.65 -33.63 6.21
N GLY A 675 -10.92 -34.81 5.64
CA GLY A 675 -10.83 -36.09 6.35
C GLY A 675 -9.39 -36.62 6.50
N CYS A 676 -9.20 -37.47 7.52
CA CYS A 676 -7.96 -38.17 7.89
C CYS A 676 -7.26 -38.93 6.75
#